data_AF-A0A2P5A0C0-F1
#
_entry.id   AF-A0A2P5A0C0-F1
#
_cell.length_a   1.000
_cell.length_b   1.000
_cell.length_c   1.000
_cell.angle_alpha   90.00
_cell.angle_beta   90.00
_cell.angle_gamma   90.00
#
_symmetry.space_group_name_H-M   'P 1'
#
loop_
_entity.id
_entity.type
_entity.pdbx_description
1 polymer ?
#
loop_
_entity_poly.entity_id
_entity_poly.type
_entity_poly.pdbx_seq_one_letter_code
_entity_poly.pdbx_strand_id
1 'polypeptide(L)'
;MSHQIGEITVDREPANSTPTTKEANVETTGQATAIAIAEADLVPSLKKLLQEHELDQNFPRDILDRIRDFLEKQTSHDSATDLELARTLHDECLKQINLALNNSAYPEVRAVVDPTDDPTLPVATFRVFLLGTIFTVLGTAIQQFFSFRMPAINITTYIIQLLSMPLGVGMAKWLPRRTLTIRHWTFSLNPGRFNEKEHLLIAIMANVAFAGYMHGAYIASPIQVLSLDRFYGEKVLSNSSAWQITTFIATQMLGYGCAGISRRFLVSPPSMIWPRPLASIALTKALHKDDADKEAQNAPNGWTISRYRFFLICFWAMFVWYWFPDYIFQPFALFNWPTWFSPSNVKLAIIMGSSCGLGLNPLPTLDWNVSTHFGDPIVTPLFTIVNWASGMAFMGLVIAPIVYFTNAWHSGYLPINSNKVYDNSANLYDIQKILNANMTLNEDKYNAYSIPWLSANMILKLGGFFILYVAVPIHMFLWHRKQIIQSLRSIWDRKTREEEFNDVHNTLMRKYDKCPDWWYLIVVAIAFVLACISVTVWPTGMPVWGVLIAVLFTAFLQIPFGMLTAITNIELPTSILSLLIGGYALEGKAIPNMVFMLYSYVSTSQAMNFVANLKMSHYAKIPPRVVFAAQVYATLIAALVAFA
;
A
#
# COMPACT_ATOMS: atom_id res chain seq x y z
N MET A 1 -80.59 15.97 37.44
CA MET A 1 -80.01 14.63 37.66
C MET A 1 -78.52 14.84 37.96
N SER A 2 -78.16 15.09 39.22
CA SER A 2 -77.74 14.06 40.20
C SER A 2 -76.51 13.30 39.69
N HIS A 3 -75.32 13.28 40.28
CA HIS A 3 -74.72 13.74 41.54
C HIS A 3 -73.21 13.92 41.20
N GLN A 4 -72.47 14.93 41.70
CA GLN A 4 -71.80 14.93 43.02
C GLN A 4 -70.80 13.75 43.13
N ILE A 5 -69.52 13.84 43.52
CA ILE A 5 -68.87 14.62 44.59
C ILE A 5 -67.34 14.62 44.36
N GLY A 6 -66.73 15.80 44.55
CA GLY A 6 -65.53 16.08 45.37
C GLY A 6 -64.17 15.45 45.03
N GLU A 7 -63.04 16.00 45.49
CA GLU A 7 -62.72 17.24 46.19
C GLU A 7 -61.19 17.25 46.33
N ILE A 8 -60.54 18.39 46.04
CA ILE A 8 -59.58 19.08 46.95
C ILE A 8 -58.24 18.38 47.23
N THR A 9 -57.03 18.96 47.15
CA THR A 9 -56.48 20.32 46.95
C THR A 9 -54.97 20.14 46.75
N VAL A 10 -54.25 21.16 46.26
CA VAL A 10 -53.26 21.93 47.06
C VAL A 10 -52.61 22.98 46.14
N ASP A 11 -52.98 24.23 46.45
CA ASP A 11 -52.26 25.52 46.39
C ASP A 11 -51.14 25.77 45.36
N ARG A 12 -51.44 26.73 44.49
CA ARG A 12 -50.52 27.67 43.79
C ARG A 12 -50.13 28.77 44.79
N GLU A 13 -48.91 29.30 44.88
CA GLU A 13 -48.04 30.03 43.92
C GLU A 13 -46.79 30.50 44.73
N PRO A 14 -45.76 31.23 44.22
CA PRO A 14 -45.37 31.58 42.85
C PRO A 14 -43.83 31.46 42.57
N ALA A 15 -43.48 31.78 41.30
CA ALA A 15 -42.24 32.43 40.84
C ALA A 15 -41.11 31.62 40.14
N ASN A 16 -40.74 32.18 38.98
CA ASN A 16 -39.42 32.30 38.35
C ASN A 16 -38.94 31.30 37.27
N SER A 17 -38.88 31.86 36.06
CA SER A 17 -37.83 31.73 35.04
C SER A 17 -37.43 30.32 34.57
N THR A 18 -37.95 29.95 33.40
CA THR A 18 -37.40 28.93 32.49
C THR A 18 -35.91 29.12 32.21
N PRO A 19 -35.06 28.11 32.44
CA PRO A 19 -33.75 28.05 31.83
C PRO A 19 -33.78 27.19 30.56
N THR A 20 -33.13 27.73 29.55
CA THR A 20 -32.72 27.14 28.29
C THR A 20 -32.08 25.75 28.46
N THR A 21 -32.55 24.79 27.67
CA THR A 21 -31.94 23.46 27.50
C THR A 21 -30.58 23.61 26.84
N LYS A 22 -29.52 23.60 27.65
CA LYS A 22 -28.14 23.45 27.20
C LYS A 22 -27.91 22.02 26.72
N GLU A 23 -27.37 21.94 25.51
CA GLU A 23 -26.76 20.76 24.92
C GLU A 23 -25.76 20.14 25.90
N ALA A 24 -25.92 18.85 26.15
CA ALA A 24 -24.99 18.05 26.93
C ALA A 24 -23.71 17.85 26.10
N ASN A 25 -22.75 18.75 26.28
CA ASN A 25 -21.35 18.43 26.04
C ASN A 25 -21.00 17.22 26.92
N VAL A 26 -20.75 16.08 26.29
CA VAL A 26 -20.10 14.94 26.92
C VAL A 26 -18.66 15.39 27.19
N GLU A 27 -18.46 16.01 28.35
CA GLU A 27 -17.15 16.08 28.98
C GLU A 27 -16.64 14.64 29.12
N THR A 28 -15.54 14.38 28.43
CA THR A 28 -14.77 13.15 28.52
C THR A 28 -14.37 12.98 29.98
N THR A 29 -15.10 12.13 30.69
CA THR A 29 -14.76 11.64 32.03
C THR A 29 -13.57 10.69 31.88
N GLY A 30 -12.41 11.31 31.72
CA GLY A 30 -11.10 10.72 31.78
C GLY A 30 -10.20 11.76 32.41
N GLN A 31 -10.50 12.14 33.67
CA GLN A 31 -9.48 12.71 34.54
C GLN A 31 -8.39 11.65 34.66
N ALA A 32 -7.40 11.74 33.77
CA ALA A 32 -6.11 11.15 34.01
C ALA A 32 -5.68 11.72 35.36
N THR A 33 -5.63 10.86 36.37
CA THR A 33 -4.84 11.11 37.56
C THR A 33 -3.43 11.32 37.02
N ALA A 34 -3.02 12.58 36.89
CA ALA A 34 -1.65 12.93 36.62
C ALA A 34 -0.86 12.31 37.77
N ILE A 35 -0.21 11.18 37.50
CA ILE A 35 0.78 10.63 38.42
C ILE A 35 1.82 11.73 38.50
N ALA A 36 1.86 12.45 39.61
CA ALA A 36 2.84 13.50 39.86
C ALA A 36 4.20 12.81 39.88
N ILE A 37 4.90 12.82 38.73
CA ILE A 37 6.26 12.33 38.63
C ILE A 37 7.12 13.27 39.47
N ALA A 38 7.91 12.70 40.38
CA ALA A 38 8.83 13.47 41.20
C ALA A 38 9.79 14.27 40.29
N GLU A 39 10.15 15.50 40.64
CA GLU A 39 11.02 16.37 39.83
C GLU A 39 12.35 15.69 39.42
N ALA A 40 12.83 14.76 40.25
CA ALA A 40 14.02 13.96 40.00
C ALA A 40 13.90 13.00 38.80
N ASP A 41 12.68 12.57 38.44
CA ASP A 41 12.42 11.59 37.39
C ASP A 41 11.99 12.23 36.06
N LEU A 42 11.79 13.55 36.04
CA LEU A 42 11.34 14.32 34.87
C LEU A 42 12.37 14.29 33.72
N VAL A 43 13.63 14.60 34.05
CA VAL A 43 14.75 14.68 33.10
C VAL A 43 15.11 13.30 32.54
N PRO A 44 15.23 12.22 33.34
CA PRO A 44 15.37 10.86 32.82
C PRO A 44 14.24 10.45 31.87
N SER A 45 12.99 10.83 32.18
CA SER A 45 11.83 10.51 31.36
C SER A 45 11.85 11.23 30.01
N LEU A 46 12.18 12.52 29.98
CA LEU A 46 12.36 13.30 28.75
C LEU A 46 13.50 12.74 27.88
N LYS A 47 14.62 12.33 28.49
CA LYS A 47 15.74 11.72 27.80
C LYS A 47 15.37 10.36 27.18
N LYS A 48 14.56 9.56 27.87
CA LYS A 48 14.05 8.29 27.35
C LYS A 48 13.12 8.51 26.16
N LEU A 49 12.20 9.46 26.26
CA LEU A 49 11.25 9.81 25.19
C LEU A 49 11.99 10.30 23.94
N LEU A 50 12.96 11.20 24.11
CA LEU A 50 13.81 11.66 23.01
C LEU A 50 14.52 10.47 22.36
N GLN A 51 15.12 9.56 23.12
CA GLN A 51 15.80 8.38 22.57
C GLN A 51 14.89 7.38 21.85
N GLU A 52 13.60 7.33 22.19
CA GLU A 52 12.59 6.46 21.57
C GLU A 52 12.08 7.05 20.26
N HIS A 53 11.89 8.37 20.19
CA HIS A 53 11.24 9.05 19.06
C HIS A 53 12.17 9.91 18.18
N GLU A 54 13.44 10.08 18.53
CA GLU A 54 14.40 10.94 17.79
C GLU A 54 14.51 10.60 16.30
N LEU A 55 14.39 9.32 15.93
CA LEU A 55 14.50 8.85 14.54
C LEU A 55 13.14 8.65 13.87
N ASP A 56 12.04 8.96 14.55
CA ASP A 56 10.69 8.86 14.00
C ASP A 56 10.36 10.11 13.17
N GLN A 57 10.30 9.93 11.85
CA GLN A 57 10.04 11.02 10.92
C GLN A 57 8.62 11.61 11.05
N ASN A 58 7.69 10.84 11.60
CA ASN A 58 6.27 11.20 11.68
C ASN A 58 5.89 11.72 13.09
N PHE A 59 6.83 11.72 14.04
CA PHE A 59 6.61 12.34 15.35
C PHE A 59 6.79 13.87 15.26
N PRO A 60 6.01 14.68 16.01
CA PRO A 60 6.14 16.14 15.97
C PRO A 60 7.56 16.61 16.32
N ARG A 61 8.30 17.08 15.30
CA ARG A 61 9.72 17.50 15.46
C ARG A 61 9.89 18.68 16.39
N ASP A 62 8.96 19.63 16.35
CA ASP A 62 8.97 20.82 17.20
C ASP A 62 9.07 20.45 18.69
N ILE A 63 8.42 19.35 19.11
CA ILE A 63 8.50 18.85 20.48
C ILE A 63 9.87 18.22 20.76
N LEU A 64 10.38 17.40 19.86
CA LEU A 64 11.70 16.76 20.02
C LEU A 64 12.83 17.79 20.04
N ASP A 65 12.76 18.83 19.21
CA ASP A 65 13.73 19.90 19.14
C ASP A 65 13.69 20.74 20.43
N ARG A 66 12.49 21.05 20.96
CA ARG A 66 12.37 21.71 22.28
C ARG A 66 12.92 20.86 23.44
N ILE A 67 12.70 19.54 23.42
CA ILE A 67 13.30 18.63 24.41
C ILE A 67 14.82 18.63 24.28
N ARG A 68 15.36 18.61 23.05
CA ARG A 68 16.80 18.67 22.80
C ARG A 68 17.38 19.97 23.31
N ASP A 69 16.79 21.10 22.95
CA ASP A 69 17.20 22.43 23.39
C ASP A 69 17.17 22.55 24.92
N PHE A 70 16.14 21.99 25.56
CA PHE A 70 16.03 21.94 27.02
C PHE A 70 17.15 21.10 27.65
N LEU A 71 17.40 19.89 27.15
CA LEU A 71 18.45 19.00 27.66
C LEU A 71 19.87 19.58 27.44
N GLU A 72 20.10 20.25 26.32
CA GLU A 72 21.36 20.94 26.04
C GLU A 72 21.58 22.12 27.00
N LYS A 73 20.56 22.97 27.20
CA LYS A 73 20.61 24.11 28.14
C LYS A 73 20.83 23.69 29.59
N GLN A 74 20.20 22.59 29.99
CA GLN A 74 20.35 22.03 31.34
C GLN A 74 21.79 21.55 31.61
N THR A 75 22.51 21.13 30.57
CA THR A 75 23.92 20.69 30.67
C THR A 75 24.89 21.88 30.81
N SER A 76 24.47 23.10 30.45
CA SER A 76 25.29 24.32 30.39
C SER A 76 25.18 25.29 31.59
N HIS A 77 24.61 24.87 32.73
CA HIS A 77 24.48 25.66 33.98
C HIS A 77 23.57 26.91 33.90
N ASP A 78 22.26 26.73 34.09
CA ASP A 78 21.39 27.75 34.71
C ASP A 78 20.16 27.08 35.35
N SER A 79 20.10 27.03 36.69
CA SER A 79 19.36 25.97 37.42
C SER A 79 18.00 26.39 38.02
N ALA A 80 17.53 27.63 37.83
CA ALA A 80 16.32 28.10 38.55
C ALA A 80 15.15 28.51 37.64
N THR A 81 15.43 28.94 36.40
CA THR A 81 14.42 29.48 35.47
C THR A 81 13.82 28.42 34.53
N ASP A 82 14.42 27.23 34.45
CA ASP A 82 14.08 26.19 33.47
C ASP A 82 13.15 25.10 34.02
N LEU A 83 12.83 25.10 35.31
CA LEU A 83 12.02 24.03 35.91
C LEU A 83 10.54 24.11 35.53
N GLU A 84 10.03 25.33 35.30
CA GLU A 84 8.67 25.55 34.79
C GLU A 84 8.58 25.18 33.31
N LEU A 85 9.60 25.50 32.51
CA LEU A 85 9.73 25.04 31.12
C LEU A 85 9.86 23.51 31.04
N ALA A 86 10.60 22.89 31.94
CA ALA A 86 10.74 21.44 32.04
C ALA A 86 9.38 20.78 32.31
N ARG A 87 8.61 21.34 33.25
CA ARG A 87 7.26 20.86 33.59
C ARG A 87 6.29 21.07 32.43
N THR A 88 6.31 22.21 31.74
CA THR A 88 5.43 22.42 30.58
C THR A 88 5.78 21.49 29.43
N LEU A 89 7.07 21.30 29.12
CA LEU A 89 7.51 20.32 28.12
C LEU A 89 7.16 18.90 28.52
N HIS A 90 7.31 18.55 29.80
CA HIS A 90 6.93 17.25 30.33
C HIS A 90 5.41 17.04 30.29
N ASP A 91 4.60 18.04 30.62
CA ASP A 91 3.14 17.97 30.54
C ASP A 91 2.65 17.93 29.09
N GLU A 92 3.30 18.65 28.17
CA GLU A 92 3.06 18.51 26.73
C GLU A 92 3.43 17.11 26.25
N CYS A 93 4.55 16.55 26.72
CA CYS A 93 4.95 15.18 26.42
C CYS A 93 3.97 14.16 27.00
N LEU A 94 3.55 14.32 28.26
CA LEU A 94 2.54 13.47 28.88
C LEU A 94 1.20 13.60 28.17
N LYS A 95 0.85 14.79 27.68
CA LYS A 95 -0.34 14.99 26.86
C LYS A 95 -0.21 14.24 25.54
N GLN A 96 0.95 14.25 24.90
CA GLN A 96 1.21 13.46 23.69
C GLN A 96 1.22 11.94 23.96
N ILE A 97 1.82 11.49 25.07
CA ILE A 97 1.80 10.09 25.49
C ILE A 97 0.37 9.66 25.82
N ASN A 98 -0.38 10.44 26.58
CA ASN A 98 -1.80 10.18 26.85
C ASN A 98 -2.63 10.22 25.56
N LEU A 99 -2.31 11.10 24.61
CA LEU A 99 -2.90 11.09 23.28
C LEU A 99 -2.51 9.84 22.49
N ALA A 100 -1.33 9.26 22.69
CA ALA A 100 -0.89 8.02 22.06
C ALA A 100 -1.44 6.74 22.74
N LEU A 101 -1.80 6.84 24.03
CA LEU A 101 -2.45 5.76 24.79
C LEU A 101 -3.96 5.73 24.50
N ASN A 102 -4.61 6.89 24.47
CA ASN A 102 -6.06 7.02 24.25
C ASN A 102 -6.43 7.20 22.77
N ASN A 103 -5.48 7.59 21.92
CA ASN A 103 -5.64 7.74 20.48
C ASN A 103 -4.31 7.39 19.77
N SER A 104 -4.19 7.54 18.45
CA SER A 104 -2.91 7.35 17.76
C SER A 104 -1.94 8.52 18.04
N ALA A 105 -0.64 8.23 18.17
CA ALA A 105 0.40 9.27 18.23
C ALA A 105 0.48 10.11 16.94
N TYR A 106 0.08 9.52 15.80
CA TYR A 106 0.20 10.14 14.48
C TYR A 106 -1.07 10.88 14.08
N PRO A 107 -1.01 12.19 13.80
CA PRO A 107 -2.18 12.99 13.40
C PRO A 107 -2.97 12.42 12.23
N GLU A 108 -2.28 11.88 11.23
CA GLU A 108 -2.86 11.32 10.01
C GLU A 108 -3.73 10.10 10.33
N VAL A 109 -3.27 9.26 11.26
CA VAL A 109 -4.02 8.11 11.73
C VAL A 109 -5.21 8.57 12.57
N ARG A 110 -5.03 9.56 13.47
CA ARG A 110 -6.14 10.09 14.29
C ARG A 110 -7.27 10.72 13.47
N ALA A 111 -6.93 11.36 12.36
CA ALA A 111 -7.92 11.97 11.47
C ALA A 111 -8.83 10.92 10.81
N VAL A 112 -8.34 9.69 10.67
CA VAL A 112 -8.96 8.66 9.83
C VAL A 112 -9.44 7.46 10.62
N VAL A 113 -8.81 7.09 11.73
CA VAL A 113 -9.04 5.83 12.45
C VAL A 113 -9.64 6.11 13.82
N ASP A 114 -10.70 5.38 14.19
CA ASP A 114 -11.36 5.62 15.49
C ASP A 114 -10.56 4.97 16.62
N PRO A 115 -10.47 5.63 17.78
CA PRO A 115 -9.86 5.07 19.00
C PRO A 115 -10.79 4.11 19.75
N THR A 116 -11.98 3.81 19.20
CA THR A 116 -12.96 2.90 19.78
C THR A 116 -13.29 1.76 18.83
N ASP A 117 -13.88 0.69 19.37
CA ASP A 117 -14.30 -0.48 18.60
C ASP A 117 -15.48 -1.19 19.27
N ASP A 118 -16.40 -1.70 18.45
CA ASP A 118 -17.49 -2.60 18.85
C ASP A 118 -17.20 -4.03 18.35
N PRO A 119 -16.82 -4.96 19.26
CA PRO A 119 -16.55 -6.36 18.92
C PRO A 119 -17.78 -7.18 18.54
N THR A 120 -18.99 -6.68 18.78
CA THR A 120 -20.24 -7.41 18.50
C THR A 120 -20.70 -7.29 17.04
N LEU A 121 -20.12 -6.34 16.29
CA LEU A 121 -20.46 -6.11 14.89
C LEU A 121 -20.12 -7.32 14.01
N PRO A 122 -21.05 -7.79 13.16
CA PRO A 122 -20.81 -8.92 12.28
C PRO A 122 -19.80 -8.54 11.18
N VAL A 123 -18.87 -9.44 10.86
CA VAL A 123 -17.80 -9.19 9.88
C VAL A 123 -17.85 -10.18 8.72
N ALA A 124 -17.74 -11.48 9.02
CA ALA A 124 -17.70 -12.55 8.01
C ALA A 124 -19.13 -13.00 7.65
N THR A 125 -19.83 -12.22 6.84
CA THR A 125 -21.25 -12.46 6.53
C THR A 125 -21.45 -12.95 5.10
N PHE A 126 -22.63 -13.51 4.83
CA PHE A 126 -22.99 -13.98 3.48
C PHE A 126 -22.82 -12.88 2.41
N ARG A 127 -23.21 -11.64 2.72
CA ARG A 127 -23.07 -10.50 1.81
C ARG A 127 -21.63 -10.16 1.48
N VAL A 128 -20.71 -10.30 2.45
CA VAL A 128 -19.27 -10.07 2.20
C VAL A 128 -18.73 -11.09 1.22
N PHE A 129 -19.00 -12.38 1.42
CA PHE A 129 -18.52 -13.41 0.51
C PHE A 129 -19.20 -13.33 -0.86
N LEU A 130 -20.48 -12.99 -0.94
CA LEU A 130 -21.18 -12.82 -2.23
C LEU A 130 -20.60 -11.63 -3.02
N LEU A 131 -20.62 -10.43 -2.43
CA LEU A 131 -20.12 -9.22 -3.09
C LEU A 131 -18.61 -9.31 -3.35
N GLY A 132 -17.85 -9.80 -2.37
CA GLY A 132 -16.42 -10.02 -2.49
C GLY A 132 -16.08 -10.99 -3.63
N THR A 133 -16.83 -12.09 -3.79
CA THR A 133 -16.64 -13.02 -4.92
C THR A 133 -16.95 -12.34 -6.26
N ILE A 134 -18.08 -11.64 -6.37
CA ILE A 134 -18.48 -10.94 -7.59
C ILE A 134 -17.41 -9.94 -8.02
N PHE A 135 -16.97 -9.07 -7.09
CA PHE A 135 -15.94 -8.07 -7.40
C PHE A 135 -14.55 -8.67 -7.64
N THR A 136 -14.22 -9.77 -6.96
CA THR A 136 -12.98 -10.53 -7.25
C THR A 136 -12.99 -11.05 -8.68
N VAL A 137 -14.08 -11.69 -9.13
CA VAL A 137 -14.20 -12.23 -10.49
C VAL A 137 -14.18 -11.10 -11.52
N LEU A 138 -15.06 -10.11 -11.38
CA LEU A 138 -15.18 -9.02 -12.35
C LEU A 138 -13.90 -8.18 -12.40
N GLY A 139 -13.35 -7.81 -11.24
CA GLY A 139 -12.15 -7.00 -11.15
C GLY A 139 -10.94 -7.71 -11.75
N THR A 140 -10.75 -9.00 -11.46
CA THR A 140 -9.65 -9.79 -12.04
C THR A 140 -9.79 -9.92 -13.56
N ALA A 141 -10.99 -10.22 -14.06
CA ALA A 141 -11.23 -10.36 -15.50
C ALA A 141 -10.98 -9.04 -16.25
N ILE A 142 -11.50 -7.92 -15.73
CA ILE A 142 -11.31 -6.61 -16.35
C ILE A 142 -9.83 -6.19 -16.32
N GLN A 143 -9.16 -6.40 -15.19
CA GLN A 143 -7.74 -6.10 -15.04
C GLN A 143 -6.88 -6.89 -16.03
N GLN A 144 -7.18 -8.19 -16.20
CA GLN A 144 -6.50 -9.06 -17.15
C GLN A 144 -6.74 -8.60 -18.61
N PHE A 145 -7.97 -8.22 -18.93
CA PHE A 145 -8.34 -7.73 -20.26
C PHE A 145 -7.61 -6.42 -20.63
N PHE A 146 -7.55 -5.44 -19.71
CA PHE A 146 -6.88 -4.17 -19.98
C PHE A 146 -5.36 -4.20 -19.85
N SER A 147 -4.78 -5.31 -19.38
CA SER A 147 -3.32 -5.47 -19.27
C SER A 147 -2.58 -5.33 -20.60
N PHE A 148 -3.27 -5.59 -21.73
CA PHE A 148 -2.72 -5.45 -23.08
C PHE A 148 -2.75 -4.01 -23.64
N ARG A 149 -3.41 -3.06 -22.95
CA ARG A 149 -3.52 -1.67 -23.41
C ARG A 149 -2.31 -0.86 -22.96
N MET A 150 -1.85 0.06 -23.81
CA MET A 150 -0.87 1.09 -23.46
C MET A 150 -1.49 2.48 -23.71
N PRO A 151 -1.64 3.34 -22.67
CA PRO A 151 -1.38 3.08 -21.25
C PRO A 151 -2.39 2.07 -20.65
N ALA A 152 -1.94 1.32 -19.63
CA ALA A 152 -2.77 0.32 -18.96
C ALA A 152 -3.87 1.01 -18.13
N ILE A 153 -5.10 0.46 -18.17
CA ILE A 153 -6.20 0.89 -17.30
C ILE A 153 -6.24 -0.05 -16.10
N ASN A 154 -6.25 0.49 -14.89
CA ASN A 154 -6.33 -0.31 -13.66
C ASN A 154 -7.60 0.06 -12.89
N ILE A 155 -8.29 -0.94 -12.35
CA ILE A 155 -9.40 -0.71 -11.42
C ILE A 155 -8.85 -0.58 -10.01
N THR A 156 -9.18 0.53 -9.34
CA THR A 156 -8.78 0.74 -7.95
C THR A 156 -9.79 0.12 -6.98
N THR A 157 -9.34 -0.23 -5.76
CA THR A 157 -10.22 -0.71 -4.69
C THR A 157 -11.25 0.32 -4.24
N TYR A 158 -10.98 1.62 -4.46
CA TYR A 158 -11.92 2.69 -4.17
C TYR A 158 -13.23 2.57 -4.95
N ILE A 159 -13.16 2.13 -6.22
CA ILE A 159 -14.36 1.88 -7.04
C ILE A 159 -15.18 0.75 -6.42
N ILE A 160 -14.52 -0.30 -5.93
CA ILE A 160 -15.22 -1.41 -5.26
C ILE A 160 -15.89 -0.92 -3.98
N GLN A 161 -15.21 -0.11 -3.17
CA GLN A 161 -15.82 0.50 -1.98
C GLN A 161 -17.06 1.34 -2.34
N LEU A 162 -16.99 2.14 -3.40
CA LEU A 162 -18.12 2.96 -3.84
C LEU A 162 -19.30 2.10 -4.32
N LEU A 163 -19.05 1.05 -5.12
CA LEU A 163 -20.09 0.18 -5.66
C LEU A 163 -20.66 -0.79 -4.63
N SER A 164 -19.85 -1.27 -3.69
CA SER A 164 -20.29 -2.22 -2.67
C SER A 164 -21.18 -1.57 -1.61
N MET A 165 -21.11 -0.26 -1.41
CA MET A 165 -21.98 0.44 -0.46
C MET A 165 -23.47 0.31 -0.83
N PRO A 166 -23.96 0.80 -1.99
CA PRO A 166 -25.38 0.72 -2.33
C PRO A 166 -25.85 -0.74 -2.46
N LEU A 167 -25.00 -1.65 -2.93
CA LEU A 167 -25.32 -3.08 -2.98
C LEU A 167 -25.43 -3.69 -1.59
N GLY A 168 -24.51 -3.37 -0.67
CA GLY A 168 -24.52 -3.85 0.71
C GLY A 168 -25.72 -3.35 1.51
N VAL A 169 -26.08 -2.07 1.36
CA VAL A 169 -27.29 -1.48 1.95
C VAL A 169 -28.56 -2.06 1.33
N GLY A 170 -28.59 -2.24 0.01
CA GLY A 170 -29.70 -2.90 -0.70
C GLY A 170 -29.91 -4.34 -0.21
N MET A 171 -28.83 -5.11 -0.07
CA MET A 171 -28.85 -6.46 0.50
C MET A 171 -29.32 -6.45 1.96
N ALA A 172 -28.88 -5.49 2.78
CA ALA A 172 -29.36 -5.35 4.16
C ALA A 172 -30.86 -5.03 4.25
N LYS A 173 -31.42 -4.34 3.24
CA LYS A 173 -32.84 -3.98 3.18
C LYS A 173 -33.71 -5.11 2.62
N TRP A 174 -33.22 -5.86 1.63
CA TRP A 174 -34.03 -6.83 0.88
C TRP A 174 -33.83 -8.29 1.30
N LEU A 175 -32.67 -8.67 1.86
CA LEU A 175 -32.46 -10.05 2.29
C LEU A 175 -33.29 -10.37 3.54
N PRO A 176 -33.93 -11.54 3.59
CA PRO A 176 -34.66 -11.97 4.77
C PRO A 176 -33.68 -12.22 5.93
N ARG A 177 -34.08 -11.85 7.15
CA ARG A 177 -33.36 -12.16 8.41
C ARG A 177 -33.56 -13.62 8.79
N ARG A 178 -33.17 -14.54 7.90
CA ARG A 178 -33.23 -15.99 8.14
C ARG A 178 -31.83 -16.53 8.39
N THR A 179 -31.72 -17.38 9.41
CA THR A 179 -30.55 -18.21 9.65
C THR A 179 -30.70 -19.50 8.87
N LEU A 180 -29.76 -19.79 7.98
CA LEU A 180 -29.68 -21.04 7.27
C LEU A 180 -28.66 -21.95 7.95
N THR A 181 -29.06 -23.20 8.18
CA THR A 181 -28.18 -24.24 8.71
C THR A 181 -27.84 -25.19 7.58
N ILE A 182 -26.60 -25.15 7.07
CA ILE A 182 -26.11 -26.12 6.09
C ILE A 182 -25.18 -27.10 6.83
N ARG A 183 -25.70 -28.31 7.07
CA ARG A 183 -25.04 -29.35 7.89
C ARG A 183 -24.69 -28.84 9.30
N HIS A 184 -23.42 -28.60 9.58
CA HIS A 184 -22.90 -28.12 10.87
C HIS A 184 -22.66 -26.60 10.90
N TRP A 185 -22.88 -25.90 9.79
CA TRP A 185 -22.61 -24.47 9.68
C TRP A 185 -23.92 -23.68 9.68
N THR A 186 -24.14 -22.88 10.71
CA THR A 186 -25.24 -21.92 10.80
C THR A 186 -24.76 -20.54 10.38
N PHE A 187 -25.35 -19.94 9.35
CA PHE A 187 -25.07 -18.55 8.99
C PHE A 187 -26.35 -17.75 8.74
N SER A 188 -26.31 -16.46 9.07
CA SER A 188 -27.42 -15.53 8.79
C SER A 188 -27.29 -14.96 7.39
N LEU A 189 -28.37 -15.00 6.61
CA LEU A 189 -28.48 -14.32 5.31
C LEU A 189 -28.42 -12.80 5.47
N ASN A 190 -29.02 -12.27 6.55
CA ASN A 190 -29.04 -10.85 6.85
C ASN A 190 -28.85 -10.63 8.36
N PRO A 191 -27.61 -10.36 8.82
CA PRO A 191 -27.32 -10.17 10.24
C PRO A 191 -27.68 -8.76 10.75
N GLY A 192 -28.08 -7.82 9.89
CA GLY A 192 -28.45 -6.47 10.30
C GLY A 192 -28.07 -5.40 9.29
N ARG A 193 -27.88 -4.17 9.76
CA ARG A 193 -27.38 -3.06 8.91
C ARG A 193 -26.01 -3.42 8.32
N PHE A 194 -25.72 -2.92 7.12
CA PHE A 194 -24.39 -3.03 6.52
C PHE A 194 -23.44 -2.12 7.29
N ASN A 195 -22.31 -2.67 7.75
CA ASN A 195 -21.35 -1.94 8.57
C ASN A 195 -19.99 -1.75 7.90
N GLU A 196 -19.17 -0.89 8.49
CA GLU A 196 -17.84 -0.54 7.99
C GLU A 196 -16.89 -1.75 7.90
N LYS A 197 -16.95 -2.69 8.85
CA LYS A 197 -16.08 -3.88 8.86
C LYS A 197 -16.37 -4.82 7.70
N GLU A 198 -17.65 -5.05 7.41
CA GLU A 198 -18.09 -5.81 6.24
C GLU A 198 -17.67 -5.13 4.94
N HIS A 199 -17.85 -3.81 4.88
CA HIS A 199 -17.50 -3.01 3.72
C HIS A 199 -16.00 -3.08 3.41
N LEU A 200 -15.18 -2.90 4.43
CA LEU A 200 -13.74 -2.91 4.31
C LEU A 200 -13.21 -4.32 4.00
N LEU A 201 -13.84 -5.37 4.52
CA LEU A 201 -13.47 -6.75 4.18
C LEU A 201 -13.71 -7.07 2.70
N ILE A 202 -14.78 -6.55 2.09
CA ILE A 202 -15.00 -6.65 0.63
C ILE A 202 -13.87 -5.93 -0.13
N ALA A 203 -13.47 -4.74 0.33
CA ALA A 203 -12.37 -4.00 -0.27
C ALA A 203 -11.02 -4.74 -0.17
N ILE A 204 -10.75 -5.41 0.96
CA ILE A 204 -9.56 -6.26 1.15
C ILE A 204 -9.57 -7.45 0.19
N MET A 205 -10.72 -8.12 0.01
CA MET A 205 -10.85 -9.23 -0.95
C MET A 205 -10.54 -8.76 -2.38
N ALA A 206 -11.08 -7.61 -2.79
CA ALA A 206 -10.80 -7.03 -4.10
C ALA A 206 -9.33 -6.58 -4.25
N ASN A 207 -8.76 -6.00 -3.20
CA ASN A 207 -7.37 -5.53 -3.22
C ASN A 207 -6.40 -6.66 -3.56
N VAL A 208 -6.57 -7.78 -2.85
CA VAL A 208 -5.76 -8.98 -3.02
C VAL A 208 -5.96 -9.65 -4.38
N ALA A 209 -7.16 -9.53 -4.97
CA ALA A 209 -7.47 -10.14 -6.25
C ALA A 209 -6.79 -9.44 -7.44
N PHE A 210 -6.86 -8.10 -7.52
CA PHE A 210 -6.44 -7.37 -8.72
C PHE A 210 -5.77 -6.00 -8.50
N ALA A 211 -5.76 -5.44 -7.28
CA ALA A 211 -5.40 -4.03 -7.07
C ALA A 211 -3.95 -3.77 -6.62
N GLY A 212 -3.04 -4.73 -6.85
CA GLY A 212 -1.61 -4.56 -6.58
C GLY A 212 -1.04 -3.38 -7.38
N TYR A 213 -0.28 -2.50 -6.71
CA TYR A 213 0.22 -1.22 -7.25
C TYR A 213 1.21 -1.36 -8.42
N MET A 214 1.59 -2.59 -8.77
CA MET A 214 2.35 -2.93 -9.96
C MET A 214 1.72 -4.14 -10.66
N HIS A 215 0.45 -4.00 -11.10
CA HIS A 215 -0.30 -4.98 -11.88
C HIS A 215 -0.86 -6.15 -11.03
N GLY A 216 -2.18 -6.33 -11.10
CA GLY A 216 -2.85 -7.55 -10.63
C GLY A 216 -2.23 -8.81 -11.25
N ALA A 217 -2.52 -9.99 -10.67
CA ALA A 217 -2.15 -11.31 -11.22
C ALA A 217 -0.81 -11.34 -11.99
N TYR A 218 0.29 -10.87 -11.37
CA TYR A 218 1.58 -10.56 -12.02
C TYR A 218 2.17 -11.70 -12.88
N ILE A 219 1.76 -12.94 -12.64
CA ILE A 219 2.14 -14.14 -13.40
C ILE A 219 1.73 -14.05 -14.88
N ALA A 220 0.73 -13.23 -15.24
CA ALA A 220 0.37 -13.00 -16.63
C ALA A 220 1.54 -12.43 -17.44
N SER A 221 2.34 -11.51 -16.89
CA SER A 221 3.40 -10.86 -17.66
C SER A 221 4.58 -11.79 -18.00
N PRO A 222 5.12 -12.65 -17.09
CA PRO A 222 6.12 -13.64 -17.50
C PRO A 222 5.56 -14.71 -18.45
N ILE A 223 4.30 -15.13 -18.28
CA ILE A 223 3.66 -16.07 -19.22
C ILE A 223 3.56 -15.44 -20.62
N GLN A 224 3.19 -14.17 -20.72
CA GLN A 224 3.14 -13.43 -21.98
C GLN A 224 4.52 -13.34 -22.64
N VAL A 225 5.57 -13.04 -21.86
CA VAL A 225 6.94 -12.98 -22.37
C VAL A 225 7.43 -14.35 -22.85
N LEU A 226 7.05 -15.43 -22.17
CA LEU A 226 7.34 -16.79 -22.61
C LEU A 226 6.58 -17.12 -23.92
N SER A 227 5.30 -16.79 -24.00
CA SER A 227 4.44 -17.22 -25.11
C SER A 227 4.63 -16.44 -26.40
N LEU A 228 4.95 -15.14 -26.35
CA LEU A 228 5.01 -14.28 -27.54
C LEU A 228 6.25 -14.56 -28.39
N ASP A 229 6.06 -14.73 -29.71
CA ASP A 229 7.13 -15.06 -30.66
C ASP A 229 8.18 -13.95 -30.78
N ARG A 230 7.80 -12.70 -30.49
CA ARG A 230 8.74 -11.57 -30.44
C ARG A 230 9.78 -11.70 -29.32
N PHE A 231 9.48 -12.47 -28.28
CA PHE A 231 10.37 -12.70 -27.14
C PHE A 231 10.94 -14.12 -27.22
N TYR A 232 10.40 -15.06 -26.45
CA TYR A 232 10.86 -16.44 -26.46
C TYR A 232 10.05 -17.32 -27.43
N GLY A 233 8.73 -17.15 -27.52
CA GLY A 233 7.89 -18.03 -28.35
C GLY A 233 7.78 -19.47 -27.82
N GLU A 234 8.00 -19.68 -26.52
CA GLU A 234 7.96 -20.97 -25.85
C GLU A 234 6.52 -21.40 -25.56
N LYS A 235 5.98 -22.29 -26.39
CA LYS A 235 4.57 -22.70 -26.33
C LYS A 235 4.28 -23.89 -25.42
N VAL A 236 5.27 -24.75 -25.13
CA VAL A 236 5.01 -25.99 -24.37
C VAL A 236 4.68 -25.64 -22.92
N LEU A 237 5.53 -24.83 -22.30
CA LEU A 237 5.30 -24.37 -20.93
C LEU A 237 4.17 -23.35 -20.87
N SER A 238 4.15 -22.38 -21.80
CA SER A 238 3.15 -21.31 -21.77
C SER A 238 1.72 -21.79 -21.99
N ASN A 239 1.50 -22.87 -22.74
CA ASN A 239 0.15 -23.38 -23.01
C ASN A 239 -0.31 -24.40 -21.96
N SER A 240 0.56 -24.80 -21.03
CA SER A 240 0.20 -25.78 -20.00
C SER A 240 -0.63 -25.12 -18.88
N SER A 241 -1.95 -25.32 -18.92
CA SER A 241 -2.87 -24.80 -17.92
C SER A 241 -2.54 -25.26 -16.49
N ALA A 242 -2.18 -26.54 -16.34
CA ALA A 242 -1.81 -27.11 -15.06
C ALA A 242 -0.54 -26.46 -14.47
N TRP A 243 0.45 -26.13 -15.30
CA TRP A 243 1.64 -25.40 -14.85
C TRP A 243 1.30 -23.98 -14.42
N GLN A 244 0.52 -23.26 -15.22
CA GLN A 244 0.13 -21.87 -14.91
C GLN A 244 -0.62 -21.78 -13.58
N ILE A 245 -1.63 -22.61 -13.37
CA ILE A 245 -2.43 -22.61 -12.13
C ILE A 245 -1.57 -22.99 -10.93
N THR A 246 -0.76 -24.04 -11.05
CA THR A 246 0.13 -24.50 -9.96
C THR A 246 1.13 -23.42 -9.58
N THR A 247 1.76 -22.80 -10.57
CA THR A 247 2.74 -21.72 -10.39
C THR A 247 2.08 -20.47 -9.82
N PHE A 248 0.86 -20.16 -10.25
CA PHE A 248 0.09 -19.04 -9.73
C PHE A 248 -0.21 -19.22 -8.25
N ILE A 249 -0.85 -20.33 -7.88
CA ILE A 249 -1.19 -20.60 -6.49
C ILE A 249 0.08 -20.64 -5.63
N ALA A 250 1.15 -21.29 -6.11
CA ALA A 250 2.42 -21.34 -5.39
C ALA A 250 3.01 -19.95 -5.10
N THR A 251 3.10 -19.08 -6.12
CA THR A 251 3.70 -17.74 -5.96
C THR A 251 2.88 -16.82 -5.07
N GLN A 252 1.55 -16.84 -5.18
CA GLN A 252 0.66 -16.04 -4.32
C GLN A 252 0.69 -16.52 -2.86
N MET A 253 0.52 -17.82 -2.65
CA MET A 253 0.54 -18.41 -1.31
C MET A 253 1.91 -18.25 -0.64
N LEU A 254 3.00 -18.34 -1.40
CA LEU A 254 4.35 -18.08 -0.89
C LEU A 254 4.46 -16.66 -0.33
N GLY A 255 3.91 -15.68 -1.04
CA GLY A 255 3.84 -14.30 -0.56
C GLY A 255 3.07 -14.17 0.77
N TYR A 256 1.93 -14.84 0.91
CA TYR A 256 1.12 -14.73 2.15
C TYR A 256 1.78 -15.39 3.33
N GLY A 257 2.43 -16.53 3.10
CA GLY A 257 3.22 -17.19 4.11
C GLY A 257 4.36 -16.30 4.64
N CYS A 258 5.10 -15.64 3.74
CA CYS A 258 6.16 -14.68 4.10
C CYS A 258 5.60 -13.42 4.77
N ALA A 259 4.40 -12.98 4.38
CA ALA A 259 3.72 -11.86 5.02
C ALA A 259 3.43 -12.11 6.51
N GLY A 260 3.10 -13.35 6.89
CA GLY A 260 2.96 -13.73 8.30
C GLY A 260 4.22 -13.49 9.14
N ILE A 261 5.39 -13.81 8.58
CA ILE A 261 6.70 -13.60 9.23
C ILE A 261 6.96 -12.09 9.41
N SER A 262 6.66 -11.29 8.39
CA SER A 262 6.88 -9.84 8.42
C SER A 262 5.81 -9.04 9.20
N ARG A 263 4.64 -9.62 9.49
CA ARG A 263 3.52 -8.96 10.20
C ARG A 263 3.97 -8.31 11.49
N ARG A 264 4.81 -9.02 12.27
CA ARG A 264 5.34 -8.48 13.53
C ARG A 264 6.08 -7.17 13.30
N PHE A 265 6.86 -7.06 12.23
CA PHE A 265 7.70 -5.90 11.89
C PHE A 265 6.93 -4.74 11.26
N LEU A 266 5.88 -5.05 10.51
CA LEU A 266 5.25 -4.08 9.62
C LEU A 266 3.81 -3.70 10.03
N VAL A 267 3.14 -4.50 10.87
CA VAL A 267 1.75 -4.29 11.29
C VAL A 267 1.67 -3.81 12.73
N SER A 268 2.29 -4.53 13.65
CA SER A 268 2.20 -4.23 15.09
C SER A 268 2.79 -2.87 15.49
N PRO A 269 3.93 -2.40 14.93
CA PRO A 269 4.50 -1.12 15.35
C PRO A 269 3.60 0.06 14.93
N PRO A 270 3.36 1.03 15.84
CA PRO A 270 2.55 2.20 15.52
C PRO A 270 3.21 3.10 14.46
N SER A 271 4.55 3.15 14.41
CA SER A 271 5.32 3.96 13.45
C SER A 271 5.18 3.54 11.98
N MET A 272 4.64 2.35 11.73
CA MET A 272 4.32 1.88 10.38
C MET A 272 2.90 2.32 10.03
N ILE A 273 2.77 3.48 9.38
CA ILE A 273 1.49 4.19 9.17
C ILE A 273 0.69 3.60 8.01
N TRP A 274 1.35 3.23 6.91
CA TRP A 274 0.71 2.77 5.67
C TRP A 274 -0.35 3.75 5.11
N PRO A 275 0.07 4.83 4.41
CA PRO A 275 -0.84 5.87 3.92
C PRO A 275 -1.96 5.38 3.00
N ARG A 276 -1.70 4.44 2.08
CA ARG A 276 -2.72 3.84 1.19
C ARG A 276 -3.87 3.16 1.93
N PRO A 277 -3.62 2.21 2.84
CA PRO A 277 -4.65 1.69 3.73
C PRO A 277 -5.49 2.76 4.45
N LEU A 278 -4.87 3.86 4.91
CA LEU A 278 -5.60 4.94 5.55
C LEU A 278 -6.60 5.61 4.59
N ALA A 279 -6.21 5.92 3.36
CA ALA A 279 -7.13 6.50 2.39
C ALA A 279 -8.37 5.62 2.14
N SER A 280 -8.19 4.30 2.13
CA SER A 280 -9.31 3.35 1.99
C SER A 280 -10.23 3.34 3.22
N ILE A 281 -9.67 3.44 4.44
CA ILE A 281 -10.46 3.57 5.68
C ILE A 281 -11.22 4.91 5.70
N ALA A 282 -10.56 6.01 5.31
CA ALA A 282 -11.16 7.33 5.24
C ALA A 282 -12.38 7.34 4.31
N LEU A 283 -12.28 6.67 3.16
CA LEU A 283 -13.40 6.53 2.23
C LEU A 283 -14.55 5.72 2.83
N THR A 284 -14.28 4.57 3.44
CA THR A 284 -15.34 3.75 4.07
C THR A 284 -16.07 4.52 5.16
N LYS A 285 -15.35 5.26 6.01
CA LYS A 285 -15.96 6.12 7.02
C LYS A 285 -16.78 7.25 6.42
N ALA A 286 -16.26 7.92 5.39
CA ALA A 286 -16.99 8.98 4.71
C ALA A 286 -18.31 8.48 4.11
N LEU A 287 -18.36 7.20 3.69
CA LEU A 287 -19.56 6.56 3.15
C LEU A 287 -20.56 6.07 4.21
N HIS A 288 -20.10 5.78 5.43
CA HIS A 288 -20.95 5.26 6.53
C HIS A 288 -21.38 6.33 7.54
N LYS A 289 -20.79 7.52 7.52
CA LYS A 289 -21.24 8.64 8.36
C LYS A 289 -22.59 9.17 7.88
N ASP A 290 -23.65 8.84 8.64
CA ASP A 290 -25.04 9.26 8.41
C ASP A 290 -25.29 10.78 8.69
N ASP A 291 -24.30 11.53 9.18
CA ASP A 291 -24.44 12.94 9.63
C ASP A 291 -24.02 13.99 8.58
N ALA A 292 -24.08 13.67 7.29
CA ALA A 292 -23.72 14.60 6.21
C ALA A 292 -24.49 15.94 6.28
N ASP A 293 -25.74 15.92 6.79
CA ASP A 293 -26.58 17.10 6.94
C ASP A 293 -26.22 17.93 8.20
N LYS A 294 -25.77 17.30 9.29
CA LYS A 294 -25.33 18.01 10.50
C LYS A 294 -23.94 18.64 10.33
N GLU A 295 -23.04 17.96 9.61
CA GLU A 295 -21.71 18.51 9.33
C GLU A 295 -21.75 19.65 8.30
N ALA A 296 -22.65 19.63 7.32
CA ALA A 296 -22.86 20.74 6.38
C ALA A 296 -23.44 21.99 7.08
N GLN A 297 -24.25 21.80 8.12
CA GLN A 297 -24.77 22.90 8.95
C GLN A 297 -23.72 23.49 9.91
N ASN A 298 -22.76 22.68 10.36
CA ASN A 298 -21.70 23.09 11.29
C ASN A 298 -20.35 23.38 10.60
N ALA A 299 -20.32 23.50 9.28
CA ALA A 299 -19.08 23.81 8.56
C ALA A 299 -18.60 25.23 8.94
N PRO A 300 -17.37 25.41 9.47
CA PRO A 300 -16.88 26.70 9.97
C PRO A 300 -16.84 27.81 8.90
N ASN A 301 -16.87 27.44 7.62
CA ASN A 301 -16.77 28.35 6.48
C ASN A 301 -18.10 28.58 5.75
N GLY A 302 -19.25 28.15 6.30
CA GLY A 302 -20.56 28.31 5.68
C GLY A 302 -20.78 27.45 4.41
N TRP A 303 -20.00 26.37 4.26
CA TRP A 303 -20.08 25.50 3.09
C TRP A 303 -21.27 24.54 3.20
N THR A 304 -22.27 24.70 2.33
CA THR A 304 -23.56 23.98 2.43
C THR A 304 -23.67 22.72 1.57
N ILE A 305 -22.64 22.42 0.76
CA ILE A 305 -22.66 21.25 -0.12
C ILE A 305 -22.28 20.02 0.70
N SER A 306 -23.17 19.02 0.75
CA SER A 306 -22.86 17.74 1.39
C SER A 306 -21.72 17.02 0.66
N ARG A 307 -20.89 16.26 1.40
CA ARG A 307 -19.75 15.51 0.85
C ARG A 307 -20.13 14.63 -0.34
N TYR A 308 -21.30 14.00 -0.28
CA TYR A 308 -21.81 13.14 -1.36
C TYR A 308 -22.21 13.93 -2.62
N ARG A 309 -22.82 15.12 -2.47
CA ARG A 309 -23.12 16.00 -3.61
C ARG A 309 -21.85 16.52 -4.26
N PHE A 310 -20.87 16.93 -3.45
CA PHE A 310 -19.56 17.34 -3.95
C PHE A 310 -18.88 16.21 -4.72
N PHE A 311 -18.88 14.99 -4.17
CA PHE A 311 -18.36 13.81 -4.86
C PHE A 311 -19.04 13.58 -6.22
N LEU A 312 -20.37 13.65 -6.31
CA LEU A 312 -21.08 13.47 -7.58
C LEU A 312 -20.77 14.57 -8.60
N ILE A 313 -20.61 15.82 -8.16
CA ILE A 313 -20.20 16.93 -9.03
C ILE A 313 -18.80 16.65 -9.61
N CYS A 314 -17.83 16.33 -8.74
CA CYS A 314 -16.47 16.00 -9.17
C CYS A 314 -16.43 14.76 -10.07
N PHE A 315 -17.22 13.73 -9.75
CA PHE A 315 -17.34 12.51 -10.55
C PHE A 315 -17.80 12.82 -11.97
N TRP A 316 -18.90 13.55 -12.13
CA TRP A 316 -19.41 13.89 -13.47
C TRP A 316 -18.52 14.89 -14.20
N ALA A 317 -17.91 15.85 -13.50
CA ALA A 317 -16.94 16.77 -14.08
C ALA A 317 -15.72 16.01 -14.64
N MET A 318 -15.16 15.08 -13.86
CA MET A 318 -14.05 14.24 -14.32
C MET A 318 -14.46 13.23 -15.38
N PHE A 319 -15.68 12.68 -15.30
CA PHE A 319 -16.23 11.81 -16.33
C PHE A 319 -16.27 12.53 -17.69
N VAL A 320 -16.76 13.78 -17.73
CA VAL A 320 -16.78 14.58 -18.96
C VAL A 320 -15.37 14.99 -19.37
N TRP A 321 -14.54 15.45 -18.42
CA TRP A 321 -13.16 15.87 -18.68
C TRP A 321 -12.35 14.75 -19.30
N TYR A 322 -12.52 13.51 -18.85
CA TYR A 322 -11.78 12.35 -19.35
C TYR A 322 -11.90 12.15 -20.87
N TRP A 323 -13.02 12.51 -21.50
CA TRP A 323 -13.18 12.42 -22.96
C TRP A 323 -12.31 13.43 -23.72
N PHE A 324 -11.94 14.55 -23.09
CA PHE A 324 -11.16 15.59 -23.74
C PHE A 324 -9.72 15.14 -24.05
N PRO A 325 -8.87 14.78 -23.08
CA PRO A 325 -7.52 14.34 -23.36
C PRO A 325 -7.48 12.98 -24.08
N ASP A 326 -8.45 12.09 -23.89
CA ASP A 326 -8.36 10.75 -24.49
C ASP A 326 -8.91 10.67 -25.91
N TYR A 327 -9.93 11.46 -26.26
CA TYR A 327 -10.65 11.31 -27.52
C TYR A 327 -10.82 12.61 -28.30
N ILE A 328 -11.38 13.65 -27.68
CA ILE A 328 -11.78 14.88 -28.38
C ILE A 328 -10.56 15.72 -28.79
N PHE A 329 -9.59 15.89 -27.89
CA PHE A 329 -8.40 16.71 -28.10
C PHE A 329 -7.17 16.08 -27.41
N GLN A 330 -6.63 15.06 -28.07
CA GLN A 330 -5.46 14.29 -27.62
C GLN A 330 -4.21 15.09 -27.23
N PRO A 331 -3.93 16.29 -27.78
CA PRO A 331 -2.82 17.10 -27.30
C PRO A 331 -2.88 17.48 -25.81
N PHE A 332 -4.05 17.41 -25.16
CA PHE A 332 -4.14 17.58 -23.70
C PHE A 332 -3.54 16.42 -22.90
N ALA A 333 -3.47 15.21 -23.47
CA ALA A 333 -2.84 14.07 -22.81
C ALA A 333 -1.32 14.21 -22.72
N LEU A 334 -0.68 14.66 -23.80
CA LEU A 334 0.77 14.93 -23.85
C LEU A 334 1.01 16.30 -24.47
N PHE A 335 0.90 17.33 -23.64
CA PHE A 335 1.07 18.70 -24.08
C PHE A 335 2.56 19.03 -24.19
N ASN A 336 3.01 19.43 -25.38
CA ASN A 336 4.44 19.68 -25.66
C ASN A 336 4.67 20.99 -26.42
N TRP A 337 4.07 22.07 -25.88
CA TRP A 337 4.14 23.41 -26.45
C TRP A 337 5.57 24.01 -26.57
N PRO A 338 6.58 23.71 -25.73
CA PRO A 338 7.89 24.35 -25.85
C PRO A 338 8.59 24.02 -27.17
N THR A 339 8.31 22.86 -27.75
CA THR A 339 8.87 22.47 -29.06
C THR A 339 8.31 23.26 -30.24
N TRP A 340 7.20 24.01 -30.07
CA TRP A 340 6.62 24.84 -31.12
C TRP A 340 7.44 26.09 -31.43
N PHE A 341 8.25 26.58 -30.48
CA PHE A 341 9.12 27.73 -30.72
C PHE A 341 10.20 27.44 -31.77
N SER A 342 10.68 26.20 -31.84
CA SER A 342 11.65 25.78 -32.85
C SER A 342 11.47 24.29 -33.17
N PRO A 343 10.51 23.93 -34.05
CA PRO A 343 10.17 22.54 -34.33
C PRO A 343 11.31 21.72 -34.95
N SER A 344 12.26 22.37 -35.63
CA SER A 344 13.41 21.72 -36.27
C SER A 344 14.61 21.51 -35.35
N ASN A 345 14.60 22.06 -34.13
CA ASN A 345 15.73 21.98 -33.22
C ASN A 345 15.74 20.65 -32.44
N VAL A 346 16.63 19.74 -32.84
CA VAL A 346 16.79 18.42 -32.22
C VAL A 346 17.16 18.52 -30.74
N LYS A 347 18.03 19.46 -30.34
CA LYS A 347 18.42 19.63 -28.93
C LYS A 347 17.24 20.08 -28.08
N LEU A 348 16.40 20.97 -28.61
CA LEU A 348 15.17 21.39 -27.95
C LEU A 348 14.20 20.20 -27.78
N ALA A 349 14.04 19.37 -28.82
CA ALA A 349 13.20 18.19 -28.77
C ALA A 349 13.70 17.13 -27.77
N ILE A 350 15.03 16.95 -27.64
CA ILE A 350 15.64 16.02 -26.68
C ILE A 350 15.39 16.48 -25.23
N ILE A 351 15.48 17.78 -24.94
CA ILE A 351 15.31 18.28 -23.57
C ILE A 351 13.84 18.43 -23.21
N MET A 352 13.06 19.11 -24.05
CA MET A 352 11.69 19.52 -23.72
C MET A 352 10.63 18.54 -24.23
N GLY A 353 10.98 17.64 -25.16
CA GLY A 353 9.99 16.78 -25.82
C GLY A 353 9.43 15.66 -24.94
N SER A 354 8.12 15.40 -25.03
CA SER A 354 7.42 14.44 -24.17
C SER A 354 7.57 12.96 -24.58
N SER A 355 7.69 12.64 -25.88
CA SER A 355 7.69 11.23 -26.36
C SER A 355 9.09 10.64 -26.57
N CYS A 356 10.06 11.47 -26.95
CA CYS A 356 11.44 11.05 -27.26
C CYS A 356 12.50 11.84 -26.46
N GLY A 357 12.06 12.78 -25.62
CA GLY A 357 12.92 13.65 -24.83
C GLY A 357 12.77 13.41 -23.32
N LEU A 358 13.33 14.33 -22.53
CA LEU A 358 13.28 14.30 -21.08
C LEU A 358 11.96 14.82 -20.50
N GLY A 359 11.11 15.44 -21.34
CA GLY A 359 9.81 15.96 -20.92
C GLY A 359 9.91 17.15 -19.96
N LEU A 360 10.99 17.95 -20.03
CA LEU A 360 11.09 19.19 -19.27
C LEU A 360 10.02 20.17 -19.78
N ASN A 361 8.86 20.18 -19.14
CA ASN A 361 7.77 21.06 -19.50
C ASN A 361 7.04 21.49 -18.22
N PRO A 362 6.85 22.80 -17.98
CA PRO A 362 6.07 23.29 -16.84
C PRO A 362 4.63 22.77 -16.78
N LEU A 363 4.02 22.48 -17.95
CA LEU A 363 2.66 21.94 -18.07
C LEU A 363 2.67 20.77 -19.06
N PRO A 364 3.12 19.57 -18.64
CA PRO A 364 3.35 18.43 -19.55
C PRO A 364 2.06 17.70 -19.94
N THR A 365 1.03 17.76 -19.10
CA THR A 365 -0.23 17.07 -19.33
C THR A 365 -1.37 17.74 -18.56
N LEU A 366 -2.58 17.68 -19.11
CA LEU A 366 -3.83 17.97 -18.41
C LEU A 366 -4.68 16.69 -18.22
N ASP A 367 -4.11 15.53 -18.52
CA ASP A 367 -4.69 14.23 -18.25
C ASP A 367 -4.24 13.72 -16.88
N TRP A 368 -5.23 13.45 -16.03
CA TRP A 368 -5.01 12.90 -14.71
C TRP A 368 -4.32 11.53 -14.76
N ASN A 369 -4.60 10.69 -15.76
CA ASN A 369 -3.99 9.37 -15.88
C ASN A 369 -2.50 9.45 -16.19
N VAL A 370 -2.08 10.40 -17.02
CA VAL A 370 -0.65 10.65 -17.29
C VAL A 370 0.02 11.28 -16.06
N SER A 371 -0.63 12.25 -15.43
CA SER A 371 -0.10 12.95 -14.25
C SER A 371 0.13 12.00 -13.05
N THR A 372 -0.77 11.04 -12.86
CA THR A 372 -0.71 10.08 -11.74
C THR A 372 -0.08 8.74 -12.10
N HIS A 373 0.46 8.58 -13.32
CA HIS A 373 1.01 7.32 -13.81
C HIS A 373 2.06 6.71 -12.87
N PHE A 374 2.89 7.58 -12.26
CA PHE A 374 3.98 7.19 -11.39
C PHE A 374 3.58 7.04 -9.92
N GLY A 375 2.47 7.65 -9.51
CA GLY A 375 1.97 7.50 -8.15
C GLY A 375 0.83 8.46 -7.87
N ASP A 376 0.03 8.12 -6.87
CA ASP A 376 -1.05 8.97 -6.40
C ASP A 376 -0.49 10.06 -5.47
N PRO A 377 -0.48 11.34 -5.90
CA PRO A 377 0.08 12.43 -5.12
C PRO A 377 -0.82 12.83 -3.94
N ILE A 378 -2.08 12.39 -3.91
CA ILE A 378 -3.04 12.74 -2.86
C ILE A 378 -2.77 11.91 -1.60
N VAL A 379 -2.42 10.64 -1.79
CA VAL A 379 -2.23 9.68 -0.70
C VAL A 379 -0.77 9.59 -0.26
N THR A 380 0.16 9.99 -1.12
CA THR A 380 1.60 9.91 -0.85
C THR A 380 2.05 11.12 -0.01
N PRO A 381 2.82 10.93 1.07
CA PRO A 381 3.30 12.04 1.89
C PRO A 381 4.12 13.07 1.09
N LEU A 382 3.95 14.36 1.42
CA LEU A 382 4.60 15.45 0.70
C LEU A 382 6.12 15.32 0.67
N PHE A 383 6.75 14.94 1.78
CA PHE A 383 8.21 14.76 1.84
C PHE A 383 8.69 13.69 0.86
N THR A 384 7.89 12.66 0.62
CA THR A 384 8.22 11.59 -0.33
C THR A 384 8.12 12.11 -1.76
N ILE A 385 7.05 12.84 -2.08
CA ILE A 385 6.84 13.44 -3.40
C ILE A 385 7.98 14.41 -3.72
N VAL A 386 8.33 15.30 -2.78
CA VAL A 386 9.41 16.29 -2.98
C VAL A 386 10.75 15.60 -3.14
N ASN A 387 11.07 14.59 -2.32
CA ASN A 387 12.30 13.82 -2.47
C ASN A 387 12.36 13.16 -3.85
N TRP A 388 11.29 12.46 -4.24
CA TRP A 388 11.25 11.76 -5.51
C TRP A 388 11.33 12.71 -6.71
N ALA A 389 10.59 13.81 -6.69
CA ALA A 389 10.62 14.85 -7.72
C ALA A 389 12.01 15.51 -7.81
N SER A 390 12.66 15.79 -6.68
CA SER A 390 14.02 16.35 -6.66
C SER A 390 15.06 15.38 -7.22
N GLY A 391 14.97 14.09 -6.88
CA GLY A 391 15.83 13.04 -7.43
C GLY A 391 15.62 12.86 -8.93
N MET A 392 14.36 12.87 -9.38
CA MET A 392 14.00 12.83 -10.80
C MET A 392 14.53 14.05 -11.55
N ALA A 393 14.37 15.26 -10.99
CA ALA A 393 14.89 16.48 -11.58
C ALA A 393 16.42 16.46 -11.67
N PHE A 394 17.11 16.02 -10.62
CA PHE A 394 18.57 15.91 -10.63
C PHE A 394 19.06 14.86 -11.64
N MET A 395 18.55 13.63 -11.57
CA MET A 395 18.99 12.55 -12.47
C MET A 395 18.57 12.82 -13.92
N GLY A 396 17.34 13.26 -14.14
CA GLY A 396 16.77 13.46 -15.47
C GLY A 396 17.20 14.76 -16.14
N LEU A 397 17.34 15.88 -15.42
CA LEU A 397 17.62 17.19 -16.01
C LEU A 397 19.09 17.59 -15.94
N VAL A 398 19.88 16.97 -15.05
CA VAL A 398 21.32 17.25 -14.91
C VAL A 398 22.13 16.07 -15.42
N ILE A 399 21.98 14.89 -14.82
CA ILE A 399 22.85 13.75 -15.12
C ILE A 399 22.58 13.17 -16.52
N ALA A 400 21.32 12.98 -16.91
CA ALA A 400 20.98 12.39 -18.21
C ALA A 400 21.47 13.22 -19.41
N PRO A 401 21.32 14.56 -19.45
CA PRO A 401 21.95 15.38 -20.48
C PRO A 401 23.47 15.27 -20.51
N ILE A 402 24.13 15.23 -19.35
CA ILE A 402 25.59 15.10 -19.28
C ILE A 402 26.00 13.77 -19.93
N VAL A 403 25.41 12.66 -19.52
CA VAL A 403 25.69 11.32 -20.09
C VAL A 403 25.44 11.29 -21.59
N TYR A 404 24.31 11.85 -22.02
CA TYR A 404 23.89 11.84 -23.43
C TYR A 404 24.79 12.71 -24.32
N PHE A 405 25.04 13.96 -23.95
CA PHE A 405 25.80 14.90 -24.77
C PHE A 405 27.32 14.67 -24.70
N THR A 406 27.83 14.06 -23.63
CA THR A 406 29.22 13.53 -23.61
C THR A 406 29.36 12.20 -24.34
N ASN A 407 28.25 11.65 -24.84
CA ASN A 407 28.18 10.34 -25.50
C ASN A 407 28.75 9.20 -24.65
N ALA A 408 28.60 9.28 -23.33
CA ALA A 408 29.00 8.21 -22.43
C ALA A 408 28.19 6.94 -22.74
N TRP A 409 28.89 5.80 -22.76
CA TRP A 409 28.35 4.49 -23.17
C TRP A 409 27.67 4.49 -24.54
N HIS A 410 28.10 5.39 -25.43
CA HIS A 410 27.55 5.55 -26.78
C HIS A 410 26.03 5.82 -26.80
N SER A 411 25.51 6.40 -25.73
CA SER A 411 24.07 6.67 -25.58
C SER A 411 23.53 7.75 -26.52
N GLY A 412 24.41 8.59 -27.10
CA GLY A 412 24.02 9.66 -28.03
C GLY A 412 23.54 9.18 -29.39
N TYR A 413 23.76 7.89 -29.72
CA TYR A 413 23.24 7.27 -30.95
C TYR A 413 21.80 6.75 -30.80
N LEU A 414 21.29 6.69 -29.56
CA LEU A 414 19.94 6.23 -29.24
C LEU A 414 19.06 7.40 -28.77
N PRO A 415 17.73 7.26 -28.69
CA PRO A 415 16.90 8.25 -28.02
C PRO A 415 17.33 8.39 -26.54
N ILE A 416 17.40 9.63 -26.02
CA ILE A 416 17.81 9.89 -24.63
C ILE A 416 16.95 9.15 -23.61
N ASN A 417 15.65 9.01 -23.91
CA ASN A 417 14.65 8.39 -23.07
C ASN A 417 13.90 7.31 -23.84
N SER A 418 14.20 6.05 -23.57
CA SER A 418 13.52 4.90 -24.16
C SER A 418 13.62 3.68 -23.25
N ASN A 419 12.52 2.96 -23.08
CA ASN A 419 12.47 1.67 -22.37
C ASN A 419 12.80 0.47 -23.28
N LYS A 420 13.08 0.70 -24.56
CA LYS A 420 13.42 -0.33 -25.55
C LYS A 420 14.90 -0.69 -25.45
N VAL A 421 15.22 -1.92 -25.84
CA VAL A 421 16.58 -2.43 -25.99
C VAL A 421 16.94 -2.42 -27.48
N TYR A 422 18.16 -1.96 -27.80
CA TYR A 422 18.62 -1.76 -29.17
C TYR A 422 19.83 -2.64 -29.48
N ASP A 423 20.08 -2.89 -30.77
CA ASP A 423 21.36 -3.41 -31.25
C ASP A 423 22.35 -2.29 -31.62
N ASN A 424 23.56 -2.67 -32.00
CA ASN A 424 24.63 -1.76 -32.44
C ASN A 424 24.26 -0.90 -33.66
N SER A 425 23.20 -1.23 -34.38
CA SER A 425 22.68 -0.50 -35.54
C SER A 425 21.48 0.38 -35.18
N ALA A 426 21.19 0.56 -33.89
CA ALA A 426 20.02 1.27 -33.36
C ALA A 426 18.65 0.68 -33.77
N ASN A 427 18.63 -0.57 -34.23
CA ASN A 427 17.38 -1.31 -34.44
C ASN A 427 16.94 -1.97 -33.13
N LEU A 428 15.69 -2.41 -33.07
CA LEU A 428 15.19 -3.14 -31.90
C LEU A 428 15.92 -4.47 -31.75
N TYR A 429 16.38 -4.76 -30.53
CA TYR A 429 17.15 -5.96 -30.25
C TYR A 429 16.32 -7.22 -30.47
N ASP A 430 16.81 -8.12 -31.31
CA ASP A 430 16.17 -9.41 -31.58
C ASP A 430 16.80 -10.52 -30.74
N ILE A 431 16.05 -10.98 -29.74
CA ILE A 431 16.51 -11.99 -28.78
C ILE A 431 16.64 -13.36 -29.44
N GLN A 432 15.84 -13.68 -30.46
CA GLN A 432 15.87 -15.01 -31.08
C GLN A 432 17.20 -15.27 -31.81
N LYS A 433 17.88 -14.21 -32.27
CA LYS A 433 19.20 -14.33 -32.93
C LYS A 433 20.29 -14.85 -32.02
N ILE A 434 20.18 -14.66 -30.71
CA ILE A 434 21.21 -15.04 -29.73
C ILE A 434 20.86 -16.33 -28.98
N LEU A 435 19.71 -16.94 -29.26
CA LEU A 435 19.27 -18.16 -28.60
C LEU A 435 19.59 -19.41 -29.43
N ASN A 436 19.84 -20.51 -28.72
CA ASN A 436 19.85 -21.86 -29.26
C ASN A 436 18.41 -22.41 -29.39
N ALA A 437 18.24 -23.53 -30.08
CA ALA A 437 16.94 -24.19 -30.21
C ALA A 437 16.32 -24.63 -28.86
N ASN A 438 17.15 -24.77 -27.82
CA ASN A 438 16.73 -25.08 -26.45
C ASN A 438 16.54 -23.81 -25.57
N MET A 439 16.45 -22.62 -26.18
CA MET A 439 16.28 -21.33 -25.49
C MET A 439 17.41 -20.96 -24.51
N THR A 440 18.58 -21.56 -24.65
CA THR A 440 19.80 -21.14 -23.93
C THR A 440 20.57 -20.10 -24.74
N LEU A 441 21.31 -19.24 -24.04
CA LEU A 441 22.18 -18.24 -24.65
C LEU A 441 23.28 -18.93 -25.46
N ASN A 442 23.48 -18.47 -26.70
CA ASN A 442 24.62 -18.82 -27.51
C ASN A 442 25.61 -17.65 -27.55
N GLU A 443 26.75 -17.81 -26.87
CA GLU A 443 27.75 -16.75 -26.75
C GLU A 443 28.37 -16.36 -28.11
N ASP A 444 28.59 -17.31 -29.01
CA ASP A 444 29.16 -17.03 -30.34
C ASP A 444 28.19 -16.18 -31.17
N LYS A 445 26.89 -16.53 -31.18
CA LYS A 445 25.86 -15.74 -31.86
C LYS A 445 25.66 -14.39 -31.22
N TYR A 446 25.75 -14.31 -29.89
CA TYR A 446 25.66 -13.06 -29.14
C TYR A 446 26.79 -12.09 -29.53
N ASN A 447 28.03 -12.59 -29.54
CA ASN A 447 29.20 -11.82 -29.94
C ASN A 447 29.17 -11.44 -31.43
N ALA A 448 28.62 -12.29 -32.29
CA ALA A 448 28.47 -12.01 -33.72
C ALA A 448 27.32 -11.02 -34.05
N TYR A 449 26.26 -10.99 -33.24
CA TYR A 449 25.12 -10.09 -33.45
C TYR A 449 25.37 -8.71 -32.85
N SER A 450 25.26 -8.59 -31.53
CA SER A 450 25.41 -7.32 -30.80
C SER A 450 25.24 -7.56 -29.29
N ILE A 451 26.00 -6.82 -28.48
CA ILE A 451 25.67 -6.55 -27.08
C ILE A 451 24.36 -5.72 -27.04
N PRO A 452 23.46 -5.86 -26.05
CA PRO A 452 22.28 -5.00 -25.94
C PRO A 452 22.64 -3.56 -25.56
N TRP A 453 22.18 -2.61 -26.37
CA TRP A 453 22.36 -1.18 -26.15
C TRP A 453 21.13 -0.57 -25.48
N LEU A 454 21.37 0.34 -24.55
CA LEU A 454 20.34 0.97 -23.72
C LEU A 454 20.43 2.49 -23.82
N SER A 455 19.27 3.16 -23.74
CA SER A 455 19.22 4.63 -23.69
C SER A 455 19.88 5.18 -22.42
N ALA A 456 20.32 6.45 -22.46
CA ALA A 456 20.94 7.12 -21.30
C ALA A 456 20.07 7.01 -20.04
N ASN A 457 18.77 7.30 -20.14
CA ASN A 457 17.85 7.19 -19.00
C ASN A 457 17.66 5.75 -18.52
N MET A 458 17.65 4.75 -19.42
CA MET A 458 17.52 3.35 -19.01
C MET A 458 18.76 2.88 -18.24
N ILE A 459 19.96 3.29 -18.65
CA ILE A 459 21.21 3.01 -17.93
C ILE A 459 21.18 3.67 -16.55
N LEU A 460 20.83 4.96 -16.47
CA LEU A 460 20.74 5.69 -15.19
C LEU A 460 19.68 5.08 -14.27
N LYS A 461 18.54 4.66 -14.81
CA LYS A 461 17.48 3.97 -14.07
C LYS A 461 18.00 2.64 -13.48
N LEU A 462 18.68 1.82 -14.26
CA LEU A 462 19.28 0.56 -13.78
C LEU A 462 20.33 0.82 -12.70
N GLY A 463 21.23 1.78 -12.92
CA GLY A 463 22.23 2.19 -11.92
C GLY A 463 21.59 2.67 -10.61
N GLY A 464 20.54 3.49 -10.70
CA GLY A 464 19.76 3.94 -9.54
C GLY A 464 19.15 2.79 -8.75
N PHE A 465 18.59 1.78 -9.42
CA PHE A 465 18.07 0.59 -8.74
C PHE A 465 19.16 -0.20 -8.02
N PHE A 466 20.33 -0.40 -8.65
CA PHE A 466 21.44 -1.10 -7.98
C PHE A 466 21.93 -0.37 -6.73
N ILE A 467 21.98 0.96 -6.77
CA ILE A 467 22.31 1.78 -5.59
C ILE A 467 21.22 1.61 -4.52
N LEU A 468 19.94 1.69 -4.89
CA LEU A 468 18.82 1.57 -3.95
C LEU A 468 18.75 0.20 -3.28
N TYR A 469 19.03 -0.89 -3.99
CA TYR A 469 18.99 -2.24 -3.42
C TYR A 469 20.01 -2.45 -2.29
N VAL A 470 21.12 -1.71 -2.31
CA VAL A 470 22.11 -1.73 -1.23
C VAL A 470 21.81 -0.65 -0.18
N ALA A 471 21.48 0.56 -0.63
CA ALA A 471 21.27 1.71 0.25
C ALA A 471 20.05 1.54 1.17
N VAL A 472 18.94 0.96 0.68
CA VAL A 472 17.69 0.86 1.46
C VAL A 472 17.84 -0.09 2.66
N PRO A 473 18.33 -1.35 2.53
CA PRO A 473 18.54 -2.20 3.69
C PRO A 473 19.49 -1.58 4.72
N ILE A 474 20.57 -0.91 4.27
CA ILE A 474 21.51 -0.22 5.16
C ILE A 474 20.83 0.95 5.87
N HIS A 475 20.09 1.79 5.14
CA HIS A 475 19.37 2.93 5.71
C HIS A 475 18.30 2.47 6.71
N MET A 476 17.50 1.47 6.36
CA MET A 476 16.49 0.89 7.26
C MET A 476 17.12 0.30 8.51
N PHE A 477 18.26 -0.39 8.38
CA PHE A 477 18.99 -0.89 9.53
C PHE A 477 19.53 0.24 10.39
N LEU A 478 20.22 1.23 9.82
CA LEU A 478 20.80 2.33 10.60
C LEU A 478 19.74 3.14 11.36
N TRP A 479 18.61 3.48 10.74
CA TRP A 479 17.56 4.30 11.37
C TRP A 479 16.63 3.49 12.27
N HIS A 480 16.28 2.26 11.91
CA HIS A 480 15.30 1.46 12.65
C HIS A 480 15.89 0.23 13.36
N ARG A 481 17.23 0.13 13.51
CA ARG A 481 17.90 -1.00 14.20
C ARG A 481 17.30 -1.35 15.55
N LYS A 482 16.94 -0.36 16.38
CA LYS A 482 16.38 -0.62 17.71
C LYS A 482 15.08 -1.42 17.58
N GLN A 483 14.18 -0.94 16.72
CA GLN A 483 12.93 -1.61 16.41
C GLN A 483 13.19 -3.00 15.82
N ILE A 484 14.06 -3.14 14.82
CA ILE A 484 14.39 -4.42 14.17
C ILE A 484 14.99 -5.43 15.17
N ILE A 485 15.93 -5.01 16.02
CA ILE A 485 16.57 -5.89 17.00
C ILE A 485 15.58 -6.33 18.08
N GLN A 486 14.76 -5.41 18.60
CA GLN A 486 13.69 -5.74 19.56
C GLN A 486 12.68 -6.72 18.94
N SER A 487 12.34 -6.51 17.68
CA SER A 487 11.49 -7.42 16.90
C SER A 487 12.07 -8.83 16.80
N LEU A 488 13.37 -8.94 16.56
CA LEU A 488 14.06 -10.22 16.42
C LEU A 488 14.18 -10.93 17.77
N ARG A 489 14.46 -10.18 18.85
CA ARG A 489 14.49 -10.72 20.22
C ARG A 489 13.12 -11.25 20.66
N SER A 490 12.03 -10.55 20.34
CA SER A 490 10.67 -11.00 20.65
C SER A 490 10.18 -12.21 19.84
N ILE A 491 10.94 -12.68 18.84
CA ILE A 491 10.69 -14.01 18.25
C ILE A 491 11.12 -15.11 19.22
N TRP A 492 12.19 -14.87 19.97
CA TRP A 492 12.74 -15.82 20.94
C TRP A 492 12.09 -15.71 22.32
N ASP A 493 11.69 -14.49 22.71
CA ASP A 493 10.90 -14.28 23.92
C ASP A 493 9.44 -14.67 23.69
N ARG A 494 8.82 -15.35 24.67
CA ARG A 494 7.40 -15.75 24.62
C ARG A 494 6.41 -14.57 24.72
N LYS A 495 6.87 -13.32 24.70
CA LYS A 495 6.03 -12.13 24.76
C LYS A 495 5.52 -11.77 23.38
N THR A 496 4.22 -11.54 23.26
CA THR A 496 3.63 -11.12 21.98
C THR A 496 3.93 -9.64 21.74
N ARG A 497 4.42 -9.27 20.55
CA ARG A 497 4.85 -7.90 20.23
C ARG A 497 3.76 -6.82 20.38
N GLU A 498 2.50 -7.19 20.22
CA GLU A 498 1.33 -6.30 20.47
C GLU A 498 1.10 -6.02 21.97
N GLU A 499 1.72 -6.79 22.86
CA GLU A 499 1.80 -6.53 24.31
C GLU A 499 2.98 -5.62 24.67
N GLU A 500 3.97 -5.51 23.78
CA GLU A 500 5.12 -4.61 23.93
C GLU A 500 4.74 -3.16 23.61
N PHE A 501 3.84 -2.96 22.64
CA PHE A 501 3.29 -1.65 22.32
C PHE A 501 1.97 -1.41 23.07
N ASN A 502 1.89 -0.27 23.75
CA ASN A 502 0.72 0.14 24.54
C ASN A 502 -0.17 1.16 23.81
N ASP A 503 -0.11 1.26 22.49
CA ASP A 503 -1.00 2.14 21.74
C ASP A 503 -2.45 1.64 21.75
N VAL A 504 -3.37 2.58 21.49
CA VAL A 504 -4.81 2.32 21.48
C VAL A 504 -5.20 1.19 20.51
N HIS A 505 -4.58 1.11 19.32
CA HIS A 505 -5.01 0.17 18.29
C HIS A 505 -4.55 -1.26 18.60
N ASN A 506 -3.32 -1.46 19.05
CA ASN A 506 -2.89 -2.76 19.57
C ASN A 506 -3.74 -3.18 20.77
N THR A 507 -4.06 -2.26 21.68
CA THR A 507 -4.91 -2.55 22.86
C THR A 507 -6.31 -3.01 22.47
N LEU A 508 -6.95 -2.35 21.52
CA LEU A 508 -8.26 -2.78 20.99
C LEU A 508 -8.17 -4.15 20.30
N MET A 509 -7.08 -4.38 19.56
CA MET A 509 -6.88 -5.65 18.84
C MET A 509 -6.63 -6.85 19.76
N ARG A 510 -6.21 -6.65 21.02
CA ARG A 510 -6.07 -7.73 22.02
C ARG A 510 -7.38 -8.46 22.33
N LYS A 511 -8.55 -7.85 22.07
CA LYS A 511 -9.86 -8.51 22.23
C LYS A 511 -10.13 -9.57 21.16
N TYR A 512 -9.41 -9.54 20.04
CA TYR A 512 -9.62 -10.47 18.93
C TYR A 512 -8.62 -11.61 18.96
N ASP A 513 -9.14 -12.79 18.64
CA ASP A 513 -8.35 -13.99 18.46
C ASP A 513 -7.31 -13.81 17.35
N LYS A 514 -6.05 -14.01 17.73
CA LYS A 514 -4.91 -13.88 16.80
C LYS A 514 -4.93 -14.99 15.75
N CYS A 515 -4.46 -14.66 14.55
CA CYS A 515 -4.08 -15.66 13.56
C CYS A 515 -2.77 -16.32 14.01
N PRO A 516 -2.74 -17.63 14.30
CA PRO A 516 -1.53 -18.33 14.74
C PRO A 516 -0.45 -18.31 13.67
N ASP A 517 0.82 -18.13 14.08
CA ASP A 517 1.94 -18.07 13.14
C ASP A 517 2.11 -19.37 12.34
N TRP A 518 1.71 -20.52 12.90
CA TRP A 518 1.77 -21.81 12.23
C TRP A 518 0.84 -21.91 11.01
N TRP A 519 -0.25 -21.11 10.93
CA TRP A 519 -1.08 -21.06 9.73
C TRP A 519 -0.29 -20.53 8.54
N TYR A 520 0.49 -19.46 8.76
CA TYR A 520 1.37 -18.89 7.75
C TYR A 520 2.50 -19.85 7.38
N LEU A 521 3.09 -20.56 8.34
CA LEU A 521 4.12 -21.57 8.07
C LEU A 521 3.58 -22.74 7.23
N ILE A 522 2.35 -23.20 7.48
CA ILE A 522 1.71 -24.22 6.64
C ILE A 522 1.48 -23.69 5.22
N VAL A 523 1.04 -22.43 5.08
CA VAL A 523 0.88 -21.82 3.75
C VAL A 523 2.21 -21.72 3.02
N VAL A 524 3.31 -21.32 3.69
CA VAL A 524 4.67 -21.37 3.11
C VAL A 524 5.03 -22.79 2.68
N ALA A 525 4.79 -23.79 3.54
CA ALA A 525 5.14 -25.17 3.26
C ALA A 525 4.38 -25.73 2.05
N ILE A 526 3.07 -25.49 1.98
CA ILE A 526 2.23 -25.89 0.83
C ILE A 526 2.70 -25.17 -0.43
N ALA A 527 2.94 -23.85 -0.36
CA ALA A 527 3.42 -23.06 -1.48
C ALA A 527 4.80 -23.53 -1.98
N PHE A 528 5.71 -23.87 -1.07
CA PHE A 528 7.03 -24.41 -1.41
C PHE A 528 6.93 -25.77 -2.11
N VAL A 529 6.07 -26.68 -1.62
CA VAL A 529 5.83 -27.97 -2.27
C VAL A 529 5.24 -27.77 -3.67
N LEU A 530 4.23 -26.91 -3.83
CA LEU A 530 3.67 -26.60 -5.14
C LEU A 530 4.69 -25.95 -6.08
N ALA A 531 5.58 -25.10 -5.56
CA ALA A 531 6.66 -24.52 -6.33
C ALA A 531 7.68 -25.57 -6.80
N CYS A 532 8.04 -26.51 -5.93
CA CYS A 532 8.90 -27.64 -6.30
C CYS A 532 8.25 -28.52 -7.37
N ILE A 533 6.95 -28.79 -7.25
CA ILE A 533 6.17 -29.55 -8.25
C ILE A 533 6.16 -28.80 -9.60
N SER A 534 5.87 -27.50 -9.59
CA SER A 534 5.88 -26.66 -10.80
C SER A 534 7.21 -26.72 -11.55
N VAL A 535 8.32 -26.73 -10.80
CA VAL A 535 9.66 -26.71 -11.37
C VAL A 535 10.14 -28.10 -11.84
N THR A 536 9.67 -29.18 -11.21
CA THR A 536 10.13 -30.56 -11.50
C THR A 536 9.28 -31.32 -12.51
N VAL A 537 7.97 -31.11 -12.52
CA VAL A 537 7.04 -31.84 -13.40
C VAL A 537 7.06 -31.27 -14.83
N TRP A 538 7.32 -29.97 -14.98
CA TRP A 538 7.37 -29.29 -16.27
C TRP A 538 8.80 -28.95 -16.68
N PRO A 539 9.08 -28.82 -18.00
CA PRO A 539 10.42 -28.54 -18.52
C PRO A 539 10.82 -27.07 -18.31
N THR A 540 10.86 -26.61 -17.06
CA THR A 540 11.27 -25.24 -16.71
C THR A 540 12.79 -25.08 -16.72
N GLY A 541 13.53 -26.17 -16.47
CA GLY A 541 14.99 -26.18 -16.33
C GLY A 541 15.52 -25.55 -15.03
N MET A 542 14.62 -25.10 -14.15
CA MET A 542 14.99 -24.53 -12.85
C MET A 542 15.29 -25.66 -11.86
N PRO A 543 16.34 -25.56 -11.04
CA PRO A 543 16.60 -26.53 -9.99
C PRO A 543 15.80 -26.22 -8.71
N VAL A 544 15.50 -27.25 -7.91
CA VAL A 544 14.72 -27.12 -6.67
C VAL A 544 15.39 -26.18 -5.65
N TRP A 545 16.72 -26.14 -5.59
CA TRP A 545 17.43 -25.19 -4.72
C TRP A 545 17.16 -23.73 -5.11
N GLY A 546 16.85 -23.45 -6.38
CA GLY A 546 16.49 -22.11 -6.83
C GLY A 546 15.20 -21.61 -6.18
N VAL A 547 14.24 -22.51 -5.93
CA VAL A 547 13.01 -22.20 -5.21
C VAL A 547 13.33 -21.81 -3.76
N LEU A 548 14.23 -22.55 -3.10
CA LEU A 548 14.64 -22.24 -1.73
C LEU A 548 15.28 -20.85 -1.63
N ILE A 549 16.17 -20.50 -2.57
CA ILE A 549 16.77 -19.15 -2.62
C ILE A 549 15.71 -18.09 -2.86
N ALA A 550 14.70 -18.35 -3.70
CA ALA A 550 13.59 -17.41 -3.92
C ALA A 550 12.77 -17.18 -2.64
N VAL A 551 12.49 -18.22 -1.85
CA VAL A 551 11.82 -18.07 -0.54
C VAL A 551 12.66 -17.22 0.41
N LEU A 552 13.97 -17.49 0.51
CA LEU A 552 14.88 -16.71 1.36
C LEU A 552 14.99 -15.26 0.92
N PHE A 553 15.03 -15.03 -0.40
CA PHE A 553 15.03 -13.70 -1.01
C PHE A 553 13.81 -12.89 -0.56
N THR A 554 12.61 -13.48 -0.68
CA THR A 554 11.38 -12.83 -0.25
C THR A 554 11.37 -12.57 1.26
N ALA A 555 11.69 -13.58 2.08
CA ALA A 555 11.65 -13.45 3.53
C ALA A 555 12.61 -12.37 4.08
N PHE A 556 13.80 -12.24 3.48
CA PHE A 556 14.80 -11.26 3.94
C PHE A 556 14.52 -9.84 3.45
N LEU A 557 14.25 -9.66 2.16
CA LEU A 557 14.11 -8.33 1.56
C LEU A 557 12.77 -7.67 1.85
N GLN A 558 11.75 -8.46 2.19
CA GLN A 558 10.43 -7.94 2.51
C GLN A 558 10.44 -7.00 3.73
N ILE A 559 11.29 -7.24 4.74
CA ILE A 559 11.34 -6.41 5.95
C ILE A 559 11.80 -4.98 5.63
N PRO A 560 13.02 -4.74 5.10
CA PRO A 560 13.48 -3.38 4.84
C PRO A 560 12.63 -2.67 3.78
N PHE A 561 12.26 -3.34 2.70
CA PHE A 561 11.40 -2.72 1.68
C PHE A 561 9.98 -2.47 2.18
N GLY A 562 9.49 -3.30 3.10
CA GLY A 562 8.19 -3.10 3.73
C GLY A 562 8.15 -1.93 4.67
N MET A 563 9.23 -1.71 5.43
CA MET A 563 9.35 -0.52 6.28
C MET A 563 9.39 0.76 5.43
N LEU A 564 10.14 0.75 4.33
CA LEU A 564 10.15 1.87 3.38
C LEU A 564 8.76 2.15 2.83
N THR A 565 8.05 1.13 2.34
CA THR A 565 6.69 1.27 1.79
C THR A 565 5.70 1.78 2.84
N ALA A 566 5.78 1.27 4.08
CA ALA A 566 4.89 1.64 5.18
C ALA A 566 5.01 3.12 5.58
N ILE A 567 6.20 3.72 5.42
CA ILE A 567 6.47 5.12 5.78
C ILE A 567 6.26 6.05 4.59
N THR A 568 6.81 5.70 3.43
CA THR A 568 6.88 6.59 2.25
C THR A 568 5.74 6.40 1.27
N ASN A 569 4.98 5.30 1.36
CA ASN A 569 3.98 4.91 0.37
C ASN A 569 4.56 4.57 -1.01
N ILE A 570 5.87 4.29 -1.11
CA ILE A 570 6.55 3.88 -2.35
C ILE A 570 7.11 2.47 -2.19
N GLU A 571 6.69 1.56 -3.06
CA GLU A 571 7.19 0.20 -3.13
C GLU A 571 8.38 0.14 -4.09
N LEU A 572 9.48 -0.46 -3.65
CA LEU A 572 10.65 -0.68 -4.51
C LEU A 572 10.51 -2.01 -5.26
N PRO A 573 10.44 -2.01 -6.61
CA PRO A 573 10.36 -3.25 -7.37
C PRO A 573 11.66 -4.05 -7.22
N THR A 574 11.56 -5.33 -6.86
CA THR A 574 12.73 -6.24 -6.72
C THR A 574 13.00 -7.09 -7.97
N SER A 575 12.36 -6.76 -9.10
CA SER A 575 12.43 -7.53 -10.35
C SER A 575 13.84 -7.52 -10.97
N ILE A 576 14.51 -6.37 -10.99
CA ILE A 576 15.88 -6.26 -11.51
C ILE A 576 16.85 -7.04 -10.60
N LEU A 577 16.70 -6.94 -9.28
CA LEU A 577 17.54 -7.67 -8.33
C LEU A 577 17.38 -9.18 -8.46
N SER A 578 16.14 -9.66 -8.59
CA SER A 578 15.87 -11.08 -8.77
C SER A 578 16.40 -11.62 -10.10
N LEU A 579 16.25 -10.88 -11.20
CA LEU A 579 16.84 -11.25 -12.49
C LEU A 579 18.37 -11.29 -12.46
N LEU A 580 19.01 -10.40 -11.69
CA LEU A 580 20.46 -10.38 -11.52
C LEU A 580 20.94 -11.64 -10.76
N ILE A 581 20.35 -11.91 -9.59
CA ILE A 581 20.73 -13.06 -8.76
C ILE A 581 20.44 -14.37 -9.50
N GLY A 582 19.24 -14.49 -10.09
CA GLY A 582 18.86 -15.66 -10.88
C GLY A 582 19.74 -15.84 -12.12
N GLY A 583 20.13 -14.75 -12.78
CA GLY A 583 20.99 -14.76 -13.95
C GLY A 583 22.40 -15.29 -13.66
N TYR A 584 23.00 -14.86 -12.53
CA TYR A 584 24.29 -15.40 -12.08
C TYR A 584 24.19 -16.84 -11.58
N ALA A 585 23.09 -17.21 -10.94
CA ALA A 585 22.93 -18.56 -10.40
C ALA A 585 22.56 -19.60 -11.47
N LEU A 586 21.92 -19.16 -12.56
CA LEU A 586 21.40 -19.97 -13.67
C LEU A 586 21.92 -19.43 -15.01
N GLU A 587 23.24 -19.34 -15.12
CA GLU A 587 23.93 -18.73 -16.26
C GLU A 587 23.48 -19.31 -17.61
N GLY A 588 23.26 -18.41 -18.58
CA GLY A 588 22.85 -18.76 -19.93
C GLY A 588 21.44 -19.36 -20.08
N LYS A 589 20.68 -19.53 -18.98
CA LYS A 589 19.34 -20.14 -19.01
C LYS A 589 18.24 -19.12 -18.73
N ALA A 590 17.62 -18.62 -19.80
CA ALA A 590 16.61 -17.58 -19.73
C ALA A 590 15.32 -18.00 -19.00
N ILE A 591 14.76 -19.17 -19.34
CA ILE A 591 13.50 -19.66 -18.74
C ILE A 591 13.67 -19.88 -17.22
N PRO A 592 14.69 -20.60 -16.73
CA PRO A 592 14.93 -20.73 -15.28
C PRO A 592 15.09 -19.39 -14.56
N ASN A 593 15.78 -18.42 -15.17
CA ASN A 593 15.93 -17.08 -14.58
C ASN A 593 14.57 -16.35 -14.46
N MET A 594 13.73 -16.45 -15.48
CA MET A 594 12.37 -15.89 -15.42
C MET A 594 11.50 -16.55 -14.35
N VAL A 595 11.58 -17.89 -14.21
CA VAL A 595 10.84 -18.62 -13.16
C VAL A 595 11.38 -18.26 -11.77
N PHE A 596 12.70 -18.04 -11.62
CA PHE A 596 13.27 -17.53 -10.37
C PHE A 596 12.75 -16.13 -10.03
N MET A 597 12.73 -15.20 -11.00
CA MET A 597 12.12 -13.88 -10.84
C MET A 597 10.65 -13.99 -10.41
N LEU A 598 9.90 -14.93 -10.98
CA LEU A 598 8.51 -15.16 -10.63
C LEU A 598 8.34 -15.55 -9.15
N TYR A 599 9.10 -16.53 -8.65
CA TYR A 599 9.01 -16.97 -7.24
C TYR A 599 9.60 -15.97 -6.24
N SER A 600 10.45 -15.04 -6.67
CA SER A 600 11.09 -14.07 -5.79
C SER A 600 10.36 -12.73 -5.81
N TYR A 601 10.35 -12.04 -6.95
CA TYR A 601 9.75 -10.71 -7.08
C TYR A 601 8.22 -10.74 -6.86
N VAL A 602 7.49 -11.63 -7.55
CA VAL A 602 6.01 -11.64 -7.45
C VAL A 602 5.59 -11.99 -6.02
N SER A 603 6.20 -13.01 -5.43
CA SER A 603 5.91 -13.38 -4.05
C SER A 603 6.24 -12.26 -3.07
N THR A 604 7.31 -11.48 -3.29
CA THR A 604 7.64 -10.32 -2.45
C THR A 604 6.59 -9.21 -2.55
N SER A 605 6.16 -8.85 -3.77
CA SER A 605 5.12 -7.82 -3.95
C SER A 605 3.77 -8.27 -3.38
N GLN A 606 3.42 -9.54 -3.54
CA GLN A 606 2.18 -10.08 -2.95
C GLN A 606 2.23 -10.11 -1.43
N ALA A 607 3.39 -10.44 -0.86
CA ALA A 607 3.60 -10.38 0.57
C ALA A 607 3.43 -8.95 1.10
N MET A 608 3.90 -7.94 0.36
CA MET A 608 3.73 -6.52 0.70
C MET A 608 2.27 -6.10 0.72
N ASN A 609 1.52 -6.42 -0.33
CA ASN A 609 0.09 -6.11 -0.42
C ASN A 609 -0.71 -6.80 0.69
N PHE A 610 -0.35 -8.04 1.04
CA PHE A 610 -0.97 -8.76 2.14
C PHE A 610 -0.72 -8.07 3.49
N VAL A 611 0.52 -7.65 3.77
CA VAL A 611 0.85 -6.91 4.99
C VAL A 611 0.11 -5.58 5.07
N ALA A 612 0.01 -4.84 3.96
CA ALA A 612 -0.74 -3.59 3.90
C ALA A 612 -2.21 -3.79 4.29
N ASN A 613 -2.83 -4.86 3.79
CA ASN A 613 -4.19 -5.25 4.15
C ASN A 613 -4.31 -5.70 5.60
N LEU A 614 -3.30 -6.39 6.15
CA LEU A 614 -3.27 -6.70 7.59
C LEU A 614 -3.23 -5.42 8.43
N LYS A 615 -2.43 -4.41 8.05
CA LYS A 615 -2.42 -3.11 8.73
C LYS A 615 -3.77 -2.39 8.62
N MET A 616 -4.36 -2.39 7.43
CA MET A 616 -5.70 -1.86 7.20
C MET A 616 -6.74 -2.50 8.14
N SER A 617 -6.70 -3.83 8.24
CA SER A 617 -7.58 -4.60 9.11
C SER A 617 -7.34 -4.34 10.60
N HIS A 618 -6.09 -4.11 10.99
CA HIS A 618 -5.69 -3.72 12.35
C HIS A 618 -6.28 -2.36 12.73
N TYR A 619 -6.24 -1.38 11.81
CA TYR A 619 -6.86 -0.08 12.03
C TYR A 619 -8.39 -0.14 12.04
N ALA A 620 -9.01 -1.05 11.30
CA ALA A 620 -10.47 -1.21 11.27
C ALA A 620 -11.01 -2.22 12.30
N LYS A 621 -10.13 -2.82 13.11
CA LYS A 621 -10.48 -3.79 14.14
C LYS A 621 -11.26 -4.99 13.59
N ILE A 622 -10.80 -5.48 12.45
CA ILE A 622 -11.33 -6.69 11.81
C ILE A 622 -10.56 -7.90 12.37
N PRO A 623 -11.24 -8.98 12.79
CA PRO A 623 -10.60 -10.16 13.35
C PRO A 623 -9.54 -10.75 12.40
N PRO A 624 -8.26 -10.93 12.83
CA PRO A 624 -7.18 -11.37 11.94
C PRO A 624 -7.41 -12.71 11.24
N ARG A 625 -8.08 -13.66 11.92
CA ARG A 625 -8.42 -14.97 11.34
C ARG A 625 -9.38 -14.86 10.15
N VAL A 626 -10.33 -13.93 10.23
CA VAL A 626 -11.30 -13.67 9.15
C VAL A 626 -10.59 -13.04 7.96
N VAL A 627 -9.71 -12.08 8.21
CA VAL A 627 -8.92 -11.42 7.16
C VAL A 627 -8.08 -12.45 6.41
N PHE A 628 -7.35 -13.30 7.13
CA PHE A 628 -6.57 -14.37 6.54
C PHE A 628 -7.42 -15.28 5.64
N ALA A 629 -8.56 -15.77 6.14
CA ALA A 629 -9.45 -16.64 5.38
C ALA A 629 -10.03 -15.95 4.13
N ALA A 630 -10.47 -14.69 4.26
CA ALA A 630 -11.04 -13.93 3.15
C ALA A 630 -10.02 -13.65 2.05
N GLN A 631 -8.78 -13.33 2.42
CA GLN A 631 -7.70 -13.10 1.46
C GLN A 631 -7.31 -14.38 0.73
N VAL A 632 -7.10 -15.49 1.46
CA VAL A 632 -6.82 -16.80 0.83
C VAL A 632 -7.94 -17.20 -0.13
N TYR A 633 -9.20 -17.06 0.29
CA TYR A 633 -10.37 -17.34 -0.54
C TYR A 633 -10.41 -16.49 -1.83
N ALA A 634 -10.29 -15.17 -1.71
CA ALA A 634 -10.32 -14.26 -2.86
C ALA A 634 -9.18 -14.55 -3.85
N THR A 635 -8.01 -14.92 -3.33
CA THR A 635 -6.82 -15.23 -4.15
C THR A 635 -6.98 -16.49 -4.97
N LEU A 636 -7.58 -17.54 -4.39
CA LEU A 636 -7.83 -18.80 -5.11
C LEU A 636 -8.83 -18.56 -6.25
N ILE A 637 -9.85 -17.72 -6.02
CA ILE A 637 -10.80 -17.35 -7.09
C ILE A 637 -10.10 -16.49 -8.15
N ALA A 638 -9.33 -15.49 -7.74
CA ALA A 638 -8.58 -14.65 -8.67
C ALA A 638 -7.61 -15.48 -9.53
N ALA A 639 -6.97 -16.50 -8.96
CA ALA A 639 -6.09 -17.42 -9.70
C ALA A 639 -6.82 -18.16 -10.82
N LEU A 640 -8.03 -18.66 -10.54
CA LEU A 640 -8.85 -19.37 -11.51
C LEU A 640 -9.38 -18.44 -12.60
N VAL A 641 -9.75 -17.20 -12.23
CA VAL A 641 -10.29 -16.20 -13.16
C VAL A 641 -9.21 -15.58 -14.03
N ALA A 642 -8.02 -15.28 -13.48
CA ALA A 642 -6.91 -14.72 -14.26
C ALA A 642 -6.39 -15.70 -15.32
N PHE A 643 -6.58 -17.00 -15.10
CA PHE A 643 -6.27 -18.05 -16.07
C PHE A 643 -7.30 -18.13 -17.22
N ALA A 644 -8.59 -17.98 -16.89
CA ALA A 644 -9.69 -18.07 -17.85
C ALA A 644 -9.72 -16.84 -18.78
#